data_AF-G3IK43-F1
#
_entry.id   AF-G3IK43-F1
#
_cell.length_a   1.000
_cell.length_b   1.000
_cell.length_c   1.000
_cell.angle_alpha   90.00
_cell.angle_beta   90.00
_cell.angle_gamma   90.00
#
_symmetry.space_group_name_H-M   'P 1'
#
loop_
_entity.id
_entity.type
_entity.pdbx_description
1 polymer ?
#
loop_
_entity_poly.entity_id
_entity_poly.type
_entity_poly.pdbx_seq_one_letter_code
_entity_poly.pdbx_strand_id
1 'polypeptide(L)'
;MTVSQESRRAETLVSSCSHVLKKLRAKLQSLRTEREEAKHREEMALHGKDAAEAVLEAFRAHASQRISQLEQDFTSMQEFRGLLQEAQTQLIGLHTEQEELAQQTLSLTSALQQDWTSIQQDCGTWAALLSRSRELTEKLTTKSRQALQERDAAIKEKKQVLKELEQVSAHLEDCKGQIEQLKSENSRLTTDLWAQLQSLTSTDNQLKELQSQHTHCVQDLAMKDELLGQLTQSIKEQAAQWQKEEMELKHTQAELQCQQAVLAKEVQDLKETLEFADQEGQVAHLELGQIECQLKATLEVLRERSLQCEALKDTVENLKAELSSTVAKHEKQALEKTYQHSQELRLLSEQLQSLTLFLQAKLKENKAESEIILPSTGCAPAQEHLLPDDSTASEKALTAVADEEPEPVPVVPLLGSDKSAFTRVASTISFQPTETPGLEKSSSEMSTMLLELQSLCSLLQESKEEAIGALQRKICELQTRLQDQEEEHQEALKAKEADIEKLNQALCLCYKNEKELQEVIQKQNEKILGQIDKSGELISLKEEVTQLTRLLRHAETETKVLQEALEGQLDPSCQLMATNWIQEKVSLSQEVDKLRAMFLEMKNEKAKLVIKYQSHRNILEENLRRSDTELKKLDDTIQYIYETLLSVPEVVKSCKELQRLLEFLS
;
A
#
# COMPACT_ATOMS: atom_id res chain seq x y z
N MET A 1 -31.45 -66.98 278.18
CA MET A 1 -32.69 -67.06 277.38
C MET A 1 -32.34 -66.71 275.95
N THR A 2 -32.30 -67.70 275.07
CA THR A 2 -31.33 -67.74 273.95
C THR A 2 -31.89 -68.57 272.79
N VAL A 3 -32.83 -68.00 272.01
CA VAL A 3 -33.45 -68.65 270.84
C VAL A 3 -33.75 -67.67 269.68
N SER A 4 -34.07 -66.40 269.97
CA SER A 4 -34.69 -65.49 268.99
C SER A 4 -33.75 -64.84 267.95
N GLN A 5 -32.46 -65.21 267.88
CA GLN A 5 -31.46 -64.44 267.12
C GLN A 5 -30.96 -65.12 265.82
N GLU A 6 -31.19 -66.43 265.63
CA GLU A 6 -30.64 -67.16 264.48
C GLU A 6 -31.53 -67.12 263.22
N SER A 7 -32.86 -67.16 263.39
CA SER A 7 -33.83 -67.21 262.28
C SER A 7 -33.62 -66.09 261.23
N ARG A 8 -33.34 -64.86 261.68
CA ARG A 8 -33.15 -63.67 260.81
C ARG A 8 -31.92 -63.74 259.88
N ARG A 9 -31.02 -64.74 260.01
CA ARG A 9 -29.85 -64.91 259.13
C ARG A 9 -30.09 -65.83 257.93
N ALA A 10 -31.18 -66.61 257.91
CA ALA A 10 -31.47 -67.52 256.80
C ALA A 10 -32.11 -66.83 255.59
N GLU A 11 -33.12 -65.98 255.82
CA GLU A 11 -33.93 -65.35 254.77
C GLU A 11 -33.12 -64.42 253.84
N THR A 12 -32.11 -63.75 254.40
CA THR A 12 -31.25 -62.80 253.67
C THR A 12 -30.40 -63.48 252.59
N LEU A 13 -29.95 -64.73 252.82
CA LEU A 13 -29.19 -65.50 251.83
C LEU A 13 -30.06 -65.95 250.66
N VAL A 14 -31.27 -66.46 250.92
CA VAL A 14 -32.21 -66.93 249.89
C VAL A 14 -32.60 -65.79 248.93
N SER A 15 -32.79 -64.57 249.47
CA SER A 15 -33.03 -63.36 248.68
C SER A 15 -31.91 -63.09 247.66
N SER A 16 -30.65 -63.21 248.08
CA SER A 16 -29.48 -62.89 247.24
C SER A 16 -29.36 -63.80 246.00
N CYS A 17 -29.57 -65.11 246.16
CA CYS A 17 -29.47 -66.09 245.07
C CYS A 17 -30.51 -65.89 243.96
N SER A 18 -31.73 -65.45 244.34
CA SER A 18 -32.83 -65.18 243.40
C SER A 18 -32.50 -64.07 242.39
N HIS A 19 -31.78 -63.03 242.83
CA HIS A 19 -31.44 -61.88 241.99
C HIS A 19 -30.42 -62.24 240.89
N VAL A 20 -29.41 -63.06 241.20
CA VAL A 20 -28.34 -63.45 240.26
C VAL A 20 -28.90 -64.25 239.08
N LEU A 21 -29.81 -65.20 239.34
CA LEU A 21 -30.42 -66.02 238.29
C LEU A 21 -31.27 -65.22 237.30
N LYS A 22 -31.99 -64.18 237.77
CA LYS A 22 -32.71 -63.26 236.88
C LYS A 22 -31.75 -62.48 235.97
N LYS A 23 -30.63 -62.01 236.52
CA LYS A 23 -29.62 -61.22 235.78
C LYS A 23 -28.92 -62.04 234.69
N LEU A 24 -28.63 -63.32 234.94
CA LEU A 24 -28.08 -64.24 233.94
C LEU A 24 -29.07 -64.53 232.80
N ARG A 25 -30.34 -64.76 233.11
CA ARG A 25 -31.37 -65.04 232.09
C ARG A 25 -31.54 -63.90 231.09
N ALA A 26 -31.59 -62.65 231.58
CA ALA A 26 -31.70 -61.48 230.71
C ALA A 26 -30.49 -61.34 229.76
N LYS A 27 -29.27 -61.59 230.26
CA LYS A 27 -28.05 -61.48 229.45
C LYS A 27 -27.90 -62.61 228.42
N LEU A 28 -28.46 -63.79 228.71
CA LEU A 28 -28.59 -64.87 227.72
C LEU A 28 -29.61 -64.56 226.62
N GLN A 29 -30.62 -63.72 226.89
CA GLN A 29 -31.56 -63.26 225.86
C GLN A 29 -30.94 -62.20 224.96
N SER A 30 -30.19 -61.20 225.48
CA SER A 30 -29.58 -60.16 224.62
C SER A 30 -28.51 -60.74 223.68
N LEU A 31 -27.66 -61.64 224.18
CA LEU A 31 -26.67 -62.33 223.33
C LEU A 31 -27.32 -63.18 222.22
N ARG A 32 -28.59 -63.60 222.40
CA ARG A 32 -29.33 -64.31 221.36
C ARG A 32 -29.91 -63.35 220.31
N THR A 33 -30.44 -62.19 220.71
CA THR A 33 -30.91 -61.18 219.74
C THR A 33 -29.75 -60.57 218.96
N GLU A 34 -28.65 -60.24 219.62
CA GLU A 34 -27.41 -59.75 218.98
C GLU A 34 -26.88 -60.73 217.91
N ARG A 35 -27.02 -62.05 218.13
CA ARG A 35 -26.62 -63.07 217.15
C ARG A 35 -27.52 -63.10 215.92
N GLU A 36 -28.83 -63.09 216.08
CA GLU A 36 -29.75 -63.10 214.92
C GLU A 36 -29.68 -61.76 214.16
N GLU A 37 -29.48 -60.63 214.84
CA GLU A 37 -29.21 -59.33 214.22
C GLU A 37 -27.88 -59.32 213.43
N ALA A 38 -26.83 -59.99 213.94
CA ALA A 38 -25.58 -60.13 213.22
C ALA A 38 -25.74 -60.99 211.97
N LYS A 39 -26.45 -62.13 212.07
CA LYS A 39 -26.76 -63.00 210.93
C LYS A 39 -27.62 -62.30 209.88
N HIS A 40 -28.63 -61.54 210.30
CA HIS A 40 -29.44 -60.76 209.36
C HIS A 40 -28.61 -59.65 208.67
N ARG A 41 -27.69 -58.99 209.38
CA ARG A 41 -26.74 -58.04 208.76
C ARG A 41 -25.79 -58.71 207.78
N GLU A 42 -25.34 -59.94 208.04
CA GLU A 42 -24.52 -60.74 207.12
C GLU A 42 -25.32 -61.12 205.85
N GLU A 43 -26.55 -61.60 206.00
CA GLU A 43 -27.46 -61.91 204.88
C GLU A 43 -27.78 -60.68 204.02
N MET A 44 -28.03 -59.52 204.64
CA MET A 44 -28.23 -58.25 203.93
C MET A 44 -26.95 -57.75 203.25
N ALA A 45 -25.77 -57.98 203.84
CA ALA A 45 -24.48 -57.66 203.22
C ALA A 45 -24.17 -58.56 202.01
N LEU A 46 -24.53 -59.85 202.07
CA LEU A 46 -24.44 -60.77 200.94
C LEU A 46 -25.40 -60.37 199.82
N HIS A 47 -26.68 -60.09 200.11
CA HIS A 47 -27.60 -59.56 199.10
C HIS A 47 -27.14 -58.22 198.50
N GLY A 48 -26.54 -57.34 199.31
CA GLY A 48 -25.93 -56.10 198.82
C GLY A 48 -24.72 -56.34 197.89
N LYS A 49 -23.87 -57.33 198.21
CA LYS A 49 -22.76 -57.78 197.36
C LYS A 49 -23.28 -58.37 196.05
N ASP A 50 -24.23 -59.28 196.10
CA ASP A 50 -24.73 -60.00 194.92
C ASP A 50 -25.48 -59.03 193.99
N ALA A 51 -26.20 -58.05 194.54
CA ALA A 51 -26.78 -56.95 193.76
C ALA A 51 -25.72 -56.04 193.12
N ALA A 52 -24.61 -55.74 193.84
CA ALA A 52 -23.51 -54.96 193.29
C ALA A 52 -22.76 -55.73 192.18
N GLU A 53 -22.55 -57.04 192.34
CA GLU A 53 -21.96 -57.90 191.31
C GLU A 53 -22.87 -58.02 190.08
N ALA A 54 -24.19 -58.13 190.25
CA ALA A 54 -25.15 -58.09 189.14
C ALA A 54 -25.12 -56.75 188.37
N VAL A 55 -25.00 -55.62 189.07
CA VAL A 55 -24.86 -54.29 188.44
C VAL A 55 -23.52 -54.15 187.72
N LEU A 56 -22.42 -54.65 188.30
CA LEU A 56 -21.10 -54.66 187.67
C LEU A 56 -21.08 -55.55 186.41
N GLU A 57 -21.74 -56.71 186.43
CA GLU A 57 -21.78 -57.61 185.28
C GLU A 57 -22.70 -57.08 184.18
N ALA A 58 -23.83 -56.45 184.52
CA ALA A 58 -24.66 -55.71 183.57
C ALA A 58 -23.89 -54.53 182.94
N PHE A 59 -23.09 -53.80 183.73
CA PHE A 59 -22.23 -52.73 183.22
C PHE A 59 -21.12 -53.27 182.32
N ARG A 60 -20.48 -54.40 182.67
CA ARG A 60 -19.50 -55.10 181.81
C ARG A 60 -20.13 -55.54 180.50
N ALA A 61 -21.30 -56.18 180.53
CA ALA A 61 -22.00 -56.62 179.33
C ALA A 61 -22.34 -55.44 178.41
N HIS A 62 -22.89 -54.35 178.96
CA HIS A 62 -23.17 -53.12 178.21
C HIS A 62 -21.89 -52.46 177.66
N ALA A 63 -20.81 -52.40 178.45
CA ALA A 63 -19.54 -51.85 178.02
C ALA A 63 -18.91 -52.68 176.88
N SER A 64 -18.88 -54.01 177.01
CA SER A 64 -18.41 -54.92 175.96
C SER A 64 -19.25 -54.80 174.69
N GLN A 65 -20.59 -54.79 174.80
CA GLN A 65 -21.48 -54.57 173.66
C GLN A 65 -21.21 -53.21 172.99
N ARG A 66 -20.99 -52.15 173.76
CA ARG A 66 -20.69 -50.82 173.21
C ARG A 66 -19.31 -50.76 172.57
N ILE A 67 -18.32 -51.46 173.10
CA ILE A 67 -16.99 -51.61 172.49
C ILE A 67 -17.12 -52.35 171.16
N SER A 68 -17.73 -53.54 171.12
CA SER A 68 -17.88 -54.30 169.87
C SER A 68 -18.73 -53.58 168.81
N GLN A 69 -19.74 -52.79 169.22
CA GLN A 69 -20.45 -51.91 168.29
C GLN A 69 -19.52 -50.82 167.73
N LEU A 70 -18.71 -50.17 168.57
CA LEU A 70 -17.75 -49.15 168.12
C LEU A 70 -16.62 -49.72 167.26
N GLU A 71 -16.20 -50.96 167.51
CA GLU A 71 -15.26 -51.70 166.66
C GLU A 71 -15.88 -51.98 165.28
N GLN A 72 -17.14 -52.42 165.23
CA GLN A 72 -17.87 -52.63 163.97
C GLN A 72 -18.19 -51.32 163.23
N ASP A 73 -18.55 -50.24 163.95
CA ASP A 73 -18.71 -48.89 163.42
C ASP A 73 -17.38 -48.38 162.83
N PHE A 74 -16.24 -48.73 163.45
CA PHE A 74 -14.91 -48.37 162.97
C PHE A 74 -14.47 -49.18 161.75
N THR A 75 -14.66 -50.50 161.72
CA THR A 75 -14.30 -51.32 160.54
C THR A 75 -15.15 -50.95 159.34
N SER A 76 -16.46 -50.75 159.50
CA SER A 76 -17.33 -50.30 158.41
C SER A 76 -17.01 -48.87 157.94
N MET A 77 -16.58 -47.97 158.83
CA MET A 77 -16.05 -46.66 158.43
C MET A 77 -14.72 -46.76 157.67
N GLN A 78 -13.86 -47.72 158.03
CA GLN A 78 -12.59 -47.99 157.34
C GLN A 78 -12.82 -48.61 155.95
N GLU A 79 -13.75 -49.56 155.82
CA GLU A 79 -14.21 -50.13 154.55
C GLU A 79 -14.83 -49.05 153.65
N PHE A 80 -15.75 -48.24 154.17
CA PHE A 80 -16.34 -47.12 153.45
C PHE A 80 -15.29 -46.09 153.00
N ARG A 81 -14.28 -45.79 153.83
CA ARG A 81 -13.14 -44.94 153.46
C ARG A 81 -12.34 -45.56 152.31
N GLY A 82 -12.08 -46.86 152.33
CA GLY A 82 -11.39 -47.57 151.25
C GLY A 82 -12.16 -47.50 149.94
N LEU A 83 -13.46 -47.83 149.96
CA LEU A 83 -14.34 -47.73 148.79
C LEU A 83 -14.46 -46.29 148.26
N LEU A 84 -14.47 -45.28 149.14
CA LEU A 84 -14.49 -43.87 148.74
C LEU A 84 -13.16 -43.44 148.08
N GLN A 85 -12.02 -43.94 148.56
CA GLN A 85 -10.71 -43.70 147.95
C GLN A 85 -10.58 -44.42 146.60
N GLU A 86 -11.11 -45.63 146.48
CA GLU A 86 -11.15 -46.36 145.21
C GLU A 86 -12.04 -45.64 144.18
N ALA A 87 -13.26 -45.26 144.57
CA ALA A 87 -14.17 -44.49 143.72
C ALA A 87 -13.59 -43.12 143.32
N GLN A 88 -12.91 -42.44 144.23
CA GLN A 88 -12.18 -41.20 143.91
C GLN A 88 -11.06 -41.44 142.89
N THR A 89 -10.33 -42.55 143.02
CA THR A 89 -9.25 -42.92 142.07
C THR A 89 -9.83 -43.26 140.69
N GLN A 90 -10.94 -44.01 140.64
CA GLN A 90 -11.66 -44.31 139.39
C GLN A 90 -12.21 -43.05 138.72
N LEU A 91 -12.78 -42.10 139.48
CA LEU A 91 -13.25 -40.81 138.95
C LEU A 91 -12.11 -39.95 138.37
N ILE A 92 -10.93 -39.95 139.01
CA ILE A 92 -9.75 -39.27 138.48
C ILE A 92 -9.29 -39.94 137.17
N GLY A 93 -9.23 -41.27 137.13
CA GLY A 93 -8.88 -42.03 135.92
C GLY A 93 -9.83 -41.75 134.74
N LEU A 94 -11.14 -41.80 134.98
CA LEU A 94 -12.16 -41.49 133.97
C LEU A 94 -12.08 -40.03 133.49
N HIS A 95 -11.74 -39.07 134.36
CA HIS A 95 -11.49 -37.70 133.92
C HIS A 95 -10.23 -37.57 133.07
N THR A 96 -9.12 -38.26 133.41
CA THR A 96 -7.93 -38.26 132.55
C THR A 96 -8.19 -38.92 131.19
N GLU A 97 -8.93 -40.03 131.14
CA GLU A 97 -9.37 -40.65 129.87
C GLU A 97 -10.28 -39.71 129.06
N GLN A 98 -11.17 -38.97 129.73
CA GLN A 98 -12.03 -37.97 129.09
C GLN A 98 -11.23 -36.79 128.52
N GLU A 99 -10.23 -36.28 129.26
CA GLU A 99 -9.34 -35.19 128.81
C GLU A 99 -8.47 -35.64 127.63
N GLU A 100 -7.88 -36.83 127.69
CA GLU A 100 -7.12 -37.42 126.58
C GLU A 100 -7.99 -37.62 125.33
N LEU A 101 -9.19 -38.19 125.48
CA LEU A 101 -10.12 -38.38 124.36
C LEU A 101 -10.59 -37.05 123.78
N ALA A 102 -10.83 -36.04 124.61
CA ALA A 102 -11.16 -34.69 124.15
C ALA A 102 -10.00 -34.05 123.38
N GLN A 103 -8.76 -34.18 123.87
CA GLN A 103 -7.56 -33.66 123.20
C GLN A 103 -7.29 -34.39 121.88
N GLN A 104 -7.45 -35.71 121.83
CA GLN A 104 -7.39 -36.51 120.60
C GLN A 104 -8.47 -36.05 119.61
N THR A 105 -9.72 -35.89 120.05
CA THR A 105 -10.84 -35.43 119.21
C THR A 105 -10.59 -34.03 118.65
N LEU A 106 -10.07 -33.10 119.46
CA LEU A 106 -9.68 -31.75 119.02
C LEU A 106 -8.55 -31.81 117.98
N SER A 107 -7.52 -32.64 118.20
CA SER A 107 -6.42 -32.80 117.25
C SER A 107 -6.90 -33.36 115.90
N LEU A 108 -7.72 -34.41 115.91
CA LEU A 108 -8.31 -35.01 114.71
C LEU A 108 -9.23 -34.03 113.97
N THR A 109 -10.05 -33.27 114.70
CA THR A 109 -10.93 -32.24 114.12
C THR A 109 -10.11 -31.12 113.47
N SER A 110 -9.01 -30.69 114.11
CA SER A 110 -8.11 -29.67 113.55
C SER A 110 -7.39 -30.15 112.29
N ALA A 111 -6.94 -31.42 112.26
CA ALA A 111 -6.34 -32.04 111.09
C ALA A 111 -7.35 -32.16 109.93
N LEU A 112 -8.55 -32.68 110.19
CA LEU A 112 -9.62 -32.76 109.18
C LEU A 112 -10.05 -31.39 108.65
N GLN A 113 -10.05 -30.35 109.49
CA GLN A 113 -10.31 -28.98 109.06
C GLN A 113 -9.17 -28.44 108.18
N GLN A 114 -7.91 -28.72 108.53
CA GLN A 114 -6.75 -28.36 107.71
C GLN A 114 -6.78 -29.07 106.35
N ASP A 115 -6.98 -30.39 106.33
CA ASP A 115 -7.11 -31.21 105.12
C ASP A 115 -8.24 -30.71 104.23
N TRP A 116 -9.41 -30.40 104.82
CA TRP A 116 -10.53 -29.80 104.08
C TRP A 116 -10.14 -28.46 103.42
N THR A 117 -9.43 -27.58 104.14
CA THR A 117 -8.95 -26.32 103.55
C THR A 117 -7.89 -26.53 102.47
N SER A 118 -7.05 -27.56 102.57
CA SER A 118 -6.10 -27.94 101.50
C SER A 118 -6.87 -28.42 100.26
N ILE A 119 -7.79 -29.36 100.42
CA ILE A 119 -8.63 -29.89 99.33
C ILE A 119 -9.41 -28.76 98.64
N GLN A 120 -9.94 -27.79 99.40
CA GLN A 120 -10.62 -26.63 98.84
C GLN A 120 -9.68 -25.70 98.04
N GLN A 121 -8.45 -25.50 98.51
CA GLN A 121 -7.41 -24.76 97.75
C GLN A 121 -7.01 -25.52 96.48
N ASP A 122 -6.75 -26.82 96.58
CA ASP A 122 -6.41 -27.70 95.46
C ASP A 122 -7.50 -27.66 94.37
N CYS A 123 -8.77 -27.78 94.76
CA CYS A 123 -9.91 -27.65 93.84
C CYS A 123 -9.94 -26.28 93.13
N GLY A 124 -9.56 -25.21 93.83
CA GLY A 124 -9.37 -23.88 93.24
C GLY A 124 -8.23 -23.85 92.20
N THR A 125 -7.09 -24.48 92.48
CA THR A 125 -5.98 -24.56 91.52
C THR A 125 -6.35 -25.39 90.29
N TRP A 126 -7.02 -26.54 90.47
CA TRP A 126 -7.51 -27.37 89.37
C TRP A 126 -8.53 -26.64 88.50
N ALA A 127 -9.46 -25.89 89.10
CA ALA A 127 -10.41 -25.06 88.36
C ALA A 127 -9.69 -23.97 87.52
N ALA A 128 -8.65 -23.34 88.07
CA ALA A 128 -7.83 -22.35 87.36
C ALA A 128 -6.97 -22.95 86.23
N LEU A 129 -6.46 -24.18 86.42
CA LEU A 129 -5.75 -24.92 85.36
C LEU A 129 -6.69 -25.38 84.24
N LEU A 130 -7.93 -25.78 84.59
CA LEU A 130 -8.96 -26.18 83.62
C LEU A 130 -9.53 -24.99 82.82
N SER A 131 -9.70 -23.82 83.44
CA SER A 131 -10.10 -22.61 82.70
C SER A 131 -8.99 -22.15 81.74
N ARG A 132 -7.73 -22.14 82.20
CA ARG A 132 -6.56 -21.80 81.37
C ARG A 132 -6.34 -22.79 80.22
N SER A 133 -6.53 -24.09 80.44
CA SER A 133 -6.38 -25.09 79.36
C SER A 133 -7.50 -24.99 78.33
N ARG A 134 -8.74 -24.68 78.75
CA ARG A 134 -9.84 -24.34 77.84
C ARG A 134 -9.54 -23.10 77.01
N GLU A 135 -9.10 -22.01 77.64
CA GLU A 135 -8.74 -20.76 76.96
C GLU A 135 -7.61 -20.96 75.94
N LEU A 136 -6.56 -21.73 76.28
CA LEU A 136 -5.48 -22.07 75.36
C LEU A 136 -5.97 -22.95 74.19
N THR A 137 -6.91 -23.87 74.44
CA THR A 137 -7.53 -24.70 73.39
C THR A 137 -8.39 -23.86 72.44
N GLU A 138 -9.13 -22.89 72.97
CA GLU A 138 -9.92 -21.94 72.16
C GLU A 138 -9.01 -21.02 71.32
N LYS A 139 -7.92 -20.50 71.90
CA LYS A 139 -6.88 -19.74 71.18
C LYS A 139 -6.15 -20.58 70.12
N LEU A 140 -6.00 -21.89 70.32
CA LEU A 140 -5.41 -22.80 69.33
C LEU A 140 -6.39 -23.11 68.19
N THR A 141 -7.66 -23.38 68.50
CA THR A 141 -8.69 -23.72 67.49
C THR A 141 -9.14 -22.52 66.66
N THR A 142 -9.08 -21.30 67.20
CA THR A 142 -9.27 -20.07 66.42
C THR A 142 -8.10 -19.81 65.47
N LYS A 143 -6.85 -19.90 65.95
CA LYS A 143 -5.66 -19.76 65.11
C LYS A 143 -5.55 -20.83 64.02
N SER A 144 -5.88 -22.09 64.31
CA SER A 144 -5.84 -23.15 63.29
C SER A 144 -6.94 -22.98 62.24
N ARG A 145 -8.13 -22.49 62.62
CA ARG A 145 -9.20 -22.12 61.69
C ARG A 145 -8.76 -20.97 60.77
N GLN A 146 -8.14 -19.93 61.32
CA GLN A 146 -7.60 -18.81 60.55
C GLN A 146 -6.53 -19.29 59.54
N ALA A 147 -5.55 -20.07 59.99
CA ALA A 147 -4.49 -20.59 59.11
C ALA A 147 -5.04 -21.49 57.98
N LEU A 148 -6.12 -22.24 58.23
CA LEU A 148 -6.83 -22.99 57.20
C LEU A 148 -7.55 -22.07 56.18
N GLN A 149 -8.18 -20.99 56.64
CA GLN A 149 -8.83 -20.00 55.77
C GLN A 149 -7.81 -19.26 54.89
N GLU A 150 -6.67 -18.85 55.46
CA GLU A 150 -5.55 -18.22 54.75
C GLU A 150 -4.97 -19.18 53.69
N ARG A 151 -4.73 -20.44 54.05
CA ARG A 151 -4.29 -21.49 53.12
C ARG A 151 -5.30 -21.70 51.98
N ASP A 152 -6.59 -21.73 52.28
CA ASP A 152 -7.64 -21.94 51.29
C ASP A 152 -7.82 -20.73 50.35
N ALA A 153 -7.57 -19.52 50.85
CA ALA A 153 -7.46 -18.31 50.02
C ALA A 153 -6.25 -18.39 49.08
N ALA A 154 -5.05 -18.69 49.60
CA ALA A 154 -3.84 -18.85 48.79
C ALA A 154 -3.95 -19.97 47.75
N ILE A 155 -4.70 -21.05 48.03
CA ILE A 155 -5.01 -22.10 47.04
C ILE A 155 -5.95 -21.60 45.93
N LYS A 156 -6.92 -20.72 46.23
CA LYS A 156 -7.77 -20.08 45.21
C LYS A 156 -6.97 -19.11 44.35
N GLU A 157 -6.14 -18.26 44.96
CA GLU A 157 -5.25 -17.33 44.27
C GLU A 157 -4.27 -18.09 43.35
N LYS A 158 -3.60 -19.14 43.85
CA LYS A 158 -2.73 -19.99 43.03
C LYS A 158 -3.47 -20.61 41.84
N LYS A 159 -4.72 -21.04 42.01
CA LYS A 159 -5.55 -21.57 40.90
C LYS A 159 -5.93 -20.49 39.89
N GLN A 160 -6.11 -19.25 40.32
CA GLN A 160 -6.39 -18.13 39.41
C GLN A 160 -5.12 -17.75 38.62
N VAL A 161 -3.98 -17.61 39.29
CA VAL A 161 -2.67 -17.33 38.65
C VAL A 161 -2.27 -18.43 37.66
N LEU A 162 -2.59 -19.71 37.93
CA LEU A 162 -2.36 -20.79 36.98
C LEU A 162 -3.21 -20.65 35.70
N LYS A 163 -4.49 -20.26 35.81
CA LYS A 163 -5.34 -19.99 34.63
C LYS A 163 -4.84 -18.79 33.83
N GLU A 164 -4.43 -17.72 34.50
CA GLU A 164 -3.86 -16.53 33.87
C GLU A 164 -2.55 -16.88 33.15
N LEU A 165 -1.71 -17.74 33.74
CA LEU A 165 -0.50 -18.27 33.11
C LEU A 165 -0.81 -19.17 31.90
N GLU A 166 -1.82 -20.02 31.98
CA GLU A 166 -2.30 -20.85 30.85
C GLU A 166 -2.80 -19.97 29.69
N GLN A 167 -3.58 -18.92 29.98
CA GLN A 167 -4.07 -17.95 28.99
C GLN A 167 -2.94 -17.16 28.33
N VAL A 168 -1.99 -16.64 29.13
CA VAL A 168 -0.81 -15.92 28.60
C VAL A 168 0.08 -16.85 27.77
N SER A 169 0.21 -18.13 28.17
CA SER A 169 0.97 -19.12 27.40
C SER A 169 0.32 -19.42 26.04
N ALA A 170 -1.01 -19.59 26.01
CA ALA A 170 -1.75 -19.79 24.76
C ALA A 170 -1.59 -18.58 23.81
N HIS A 171 -1.83 -17.37 24.31
CA HIS A 171 -1.65 -16.14 23.53
C HIS A 171 -0.20 -15.94 23.03
N LEU A 172 0.79 -16.44 23.78
CA LEU A 172 2.20 -16.39 23.38
C LEU A 172 2.52 -17.40 22.25
N GLU A 173 1.90 -18.59 22.24
CA GLU A 173 1.99 -19.50 21.09
C GLU A 173 1.22 -18.97 19.86
N ASP A 174 0.07 -18.34 20.04
CA ASP A 174 -0.65 -17.67 18.93
C ASP A 174 0.20 -16.56 18.29
N CYS A 175 0.85 -15.72 19.12
CA CYS A 175 1.78 -14.69 18.63
C CYS A 175 3.01 -15.29 17.92
N LYS A 176 3.55 -16.42 18.38
CA LYS A 176 4.62 -17.14 17.65
C LYS A 176 4.13 -17.65 16.29
N GLY A 177 2.91 -18.19 16.24
CA GLY A 177 2.26 -18.62 14.99
C GLY A 177 2.15 -17.49 13.98
N GLN A 178 1.68 -16.31 14.43
CA GLN A 178 1.61 -15.09 13.61
C GLN A 178 3.00 -14.64 13.13
N ILE A 179 4.03 -14.70 13.98
CA ILE A 179 5.40 -14.33 13.60
C ILE A 179 5.97 -15.27 12.53
N GLU A 180 5.79 -16.59 12.67
CA GLU A 180 6.26 -17.55 11.67
C GLU A 180 5.44 -17.47 10.36
N GLN A 181 4.14 -17.16 10.43
CA GLN A 181 3.34 -16.83 9.24
C GLN A 181 3.89 -15.60 8.52
N LEU A 182 4.03 -14.46 9.20
CA LEU A 182 4.54 -13.20 8.61
C LEU A 182 5.96 -13.37 8.04
N LYS A 183 6.80 -14.17 8.69
CA LYS A 183 8.14 -14.55 8.22
C LYS A 183 8.07 -15.39 6.94
N SER A 184 7.13 -16.32 6.83
CA SER A 184 6.90 -17.09 5.59
C SER A 184 6.38 -16.19 4.45
N GLU A 185 5.44 -15.28 4.74
CA GLU A 185 4.91 -14.33 3.76
C GLU A 185 5.99 -13.35 3.28
N ASN A 186 6.82 -12.83 4.17
CA ASN A 186 7.95 -11.97 3.85
C ASN A 186 8.99 -12.71 2.98
N SER A 187 9.26 -14.00 3.28
CA SER A 187 10.13 -14.82 2.42
C SER A 187 9.57 -15.01 1.01
N ARG A 188 8.25 -15.23 0.87
CA ARG A 188 7.56 -15.32 -0.43
C ARG A 188 7.60 -14.00 -1.18
N LEU A 189 7.27 -12.88 -0.52
CA LEU A 189 7.33 -11.56 -1.13
C LEU A 189 8.75 -11.20 -1.58
N THR A 190 9.78 -11.63 -0.82
CA THR A 190 11.18 -11.48 -1.21
C THR A 190 11.51 -12.28 -2.48
N THR A 191 11.05 -13.53 -2.61
CA THR A 191 11.25 -14.32 -3.85
C THR A 191 10.46 -13.76 -5.03
N ASP A 192 9.23 -13.28 -4.80
CA ASP A 192 8.38 -12.69 -5.84
C ASP A 192 9.00 -11.39 -6.39
N LEU A 193 9.50 -10.52 -5.50
CA LEU A 193 10.24 -9.31 -5.88
C LEU A 193 11.53 -9.63 -6.64
N TRP A 194 12.28 -10.67 -6.24
CA TRP A 194 13.51 -11.06 -6.92
C TRP A 194 13.23 -11.59 -8.34
N ALA A 195 12.17 -12.39 -8.51
CA ALA A 195 11.71 -12.83 -9.82
C ALA A 195 11.22 -11.67 -10.71
N GLN A 196 10.53 -10.67 -10.14
CA GLN A 196 10.14 -9.46 -10.86
C GLN A 196 11.37 -8.64 -11.31
N LEU A 197 12.37 -8.45 -10.44
CA LEU A 197 13.62 -7.77 -10.79
C LEU A 197 14.41 -8.52 -11.88
N GLN A 198 14.45 -9.85 -11.84
CA GLN A 198 15.06 -10.65 -12.89
C GLN A 198 14.30 -10.52 -14.23
N SER A 199 12.98 -10.49 -14.20
CA SER A 199 12.13 -10.25 -15.38
C SER A 199 12.36 -8.86 -15.98
N LEU A 200 12.38 -7.81 -15.14
CA LEU A 200 12.71 -6.44 -15.56
C LEU A 200 14.11 -6.32 -16.15
N THR A 201 15.09 -7.03 -15.59
CA THR A 201 16.46 -7.08 -16.14
C THR A 201 16.47 -7.79 -17.51
N SER A 202 15.64 -8.81 -17.71
CA SER A 202 15.48 -9.46 -19.01
C SER A 202 14.87 -8.53 -20.05
N THR A 203 13.81 -7.78 -19.70
CA THR A 203 13.17 -6.83 -20.63
C THR A 203 14.03 -5.61 -20.93
N ASP A 204 14.79 -5.09 -19.97
CA ASP A 204 15.79 -4.04 -20.19
C ASP A 204 16.90 -4.46 -21.17
N ASN A 205 17.41 -5.70 -21.04
CA ASN A 205 18.37 -6.26 -22.01
C ASN A 205 17.74 -6.43 -23.41
N GLN A 206 16.48 -6.89 -23.50
CA GLN A 206 15.76 -6.96 -24.77
C GLN A 206 15.53 -5.58 -25.41
N LEU A 207 15.23 -4.56 -24.61
CA LEU A 207 15.01 -3.19 -25.08
C LEU A 207 16.31 -2.58 -25.59
N LYS A 208 17.43 -2.80 -24.90
CA LYS A 208 18.79 -2.41 -25.36
C LYS A 208 19.19 -3.09 -26.65
N GLU A 209 18.83 -4.36 -26.85
CA GLU A 209 19.09 -5.07 -28.10
C GLU A 209 18.19 -4.59 -29.25
N LEU A 210 16.90 -4.33 -29.00
CA LEU A 210 16.04 -3.68 -30.00
C LEU A 210 16.52 -2.26 -30.34
N GLN A 211 17.08 -1.53 -29.37
CA GLN A 211 17.69 -0.22 -29.58
C GLN A 211 18.99 -0.33 -30.42
N SER A 212 19.83 -1.35 -30.18
CA SER A 212 21.04 -1.60 -30.97
C SER A 212 20.65 -1.88 -32.44
N GLN A 213 19.70 -2.78 -32.67
CA GLN A 213 19.17 -3.13 -33.99
C GLN A 213 18.52 -1.93 -34.69
N HIS A 214 17.78 -1.09 -33.96
CA HIS A 214 17.23 0.15 -34.50
C HIS A 214 18.32 1.12 -34.94
N THR A 215 19.36 1.36 -34.11
CA THR A 215 20.46 2.25 -34.50
C THR A 215 21.25 1.73 -35.70
N HIS A 216 21.46 0.41 -35.81
CA HIS A 216 22.06 -0.18 -37.00
C HIS A 216 21.17 0.01 -38.24
N CYS A 217 19.86 -0.25 -38.14
CA CYS A 217 18.92 -0.07 -39.25
C CYS A 217 18.85 1.39 -39.72
N VAL A 218 18.91 2.37 -38.81
CA VAL A 218 18.98 3.81 -39.16
C VAL A 218 20.28 4.15 -39.90
N GLN A 219 21.42 3.59 -39.50
CA GLN A 219 22.69 3.76 -40.24
C GLN A 219 22.62 3.10 -41.63
N ASP A 220 22.02 1.90 -41.71
CA ASP A 220 21.85 1.14 -42.94
C ASP A 220 20.89 1.82 -43.94
N LEU A 221 19.91 2.58 -43.44
CA LEU A 221 19.03 3.44 -44.24
C LEU A 221 19.76 4.70 -44.70
N ALA A 222 20.45 5.40 -43.81
CA ALA A 222 21.22 6.60 -44.16
C ALA A 222 22.29 6.32 -45.24
N MET A 223 22.97 5.17 -45.17
CA MET A 223 23.92 4.73 -46.20
C MET A 223 23.22 4.44 -47.55
N LYS A 224 22.01 3.87 -47.53
CA LYS A 224 21.22 3.65 -48.76
C LYS A 224 20.71 4.96 -49.35
N ASP A 225 20.28 5.90 -48.52
CA ASP A 225 19.86 7.24 -48.97
C ASP A 225 21.03 8.03 -49.58
N GLU A 226 22.24 7.92 -49.01
CA GLU A 226 23.45 8.52 -49.60
C GLU A 226 23.78 7.89 -50.96
N LEU A 227 23.74 6.56 -51.08
CA LEU A 227 23.95 5.84 -52.35
C LEU A 227 22.87 6.18 -53.40
N LEU A 228 21.61 6.33 -52.99
CA LEU A 228 20.52 6.80 -53.86
C LEU A 228 20.74 8.26 -54.28
N GLY A 229 21.28 9.11 -53.41
CA GLY A 229 21.71 10.47 -53.74
C GLY A 229 22.79 10.49 -54.81
N GLN A 230 23.85 9.67 -54.64
CA GLN A 230 24.94 9.52 -55.61
C GLN A 230 24.45 8.99 -56.97
N LEU A 231 23.59 7.96 -56.98
CA LEU A 231 22.95 7.45 -58.21
C LEU A 231 22.08 8.52 -58.89
N THR A 232 21.27 9.23 -58.11
CA THR A 232 20.41 10.31 -58.63
C THR A 232 21.24 11.45 -59.24
N GLN A 233 22.38 11.77 -58.65
CA GLN A 233 23.31 12.76 -59.19
C GLN A 233 23.96 12.28 -60.50
N SER A 234 24.46 11.04 -60.53
CA SER A 234 25.04 10.44 -61.74
C SER A 234 24.04 10.35 -62.91
N ILE A 235 22.78 10.01 -62.62
CA ILE A 235 21.69 10.00 -63.62
C ILE A 235 21.41 11.41 -64.15
N LYS A 236 21.42 12.44 -63.31
CA LYS A 236 21.28 13.85 -63.75
C LYS A 236 22.45 14.29 -64.64
N GLU A 237 23.67 13.87 -64.29
CA GLU A 237 24.89 14.18 -65.05
C GLU A 237 24.88 13.50 -66.43
N GLN A 238 24.49 12.22 -66.51
CA GLN A 238 24.28 11.55 -67.80
C GLN A 238 23.12 12.17 -68.61
N ALA A 239 22.01 12.52 -67.98
CA ALA A 239 20.89 13.18 -68.68
C ALA A 239 21.31 14.55 -69.25
N ALA A 240 22.16 15.30 -68.54
CA ALA A 240 22.73 16.56 -69.04
C ALA A 240 23.74 16.34 -70.18
N GLN A 241 24.54 15.27 -70.13
CA GLN A 241 25.43 14.86 -71.24
C GLN A 241 24.61 14.48 -72.48
N TRP A 242 23.61 13.62 -72.35
CA TRP A 242 22.74 13.20 -73.45
C TRP A 242 21.94 14.38 -74.04
N GLN A 243 21.45 15.31 -73.22
CA GLN A 243 20.85 16.56 -73.71
C GLN A 243 21.83 17.41 -74.53
N LYS A 244 23.10 17.49 -74.13
CA LYS A 244 24.13 18.21 -74.90
C LYS A 244 24.42 17.51 -76.24
N GLU A 245 24.60 16.19 -76.22
CA GLU A 245 24.82 15.37 -77.42
C GLU A 245 23.62 15.44 -78.39
N GLU A 246 22.39 15.38 -77.87
CA GLU A 246 21.16 15.53 -78.64
C GLU A 246 21.08 16.89 -79.34
N MET A 247 21.50 17.97 -78.67
CA MET A 247 21.54 19.32 -79.24
C MET A 247 22.65 19.50 -80.29
N GLU A 248 23.83 18.89 -80.09
CA GLU A 248 24.91 18.87 -81.09
C GLU A 248 24.53 18.03 -82.32
N LEU A 249 23.81 16.92 -82.14
CA LEU A 249 23.30 16.08 -83.23
C LEU A 249 22.19 16.81 -84.01
N LYS A 250 21.26 17.50 -83.33
CA LYS A 250 20.27 18.38 -83.98
C LYS A 250 20.92 19.51 -84.78
N HIS A 251 21.99 20.12 -84.26
CA HIS A 251 22.72 21.19 -84.95
C HIS A 251 23.38 20.67 -86.24
N THR A 252 24.13 19.57 -86.16
CA THR A 252 24.79 18.97 -87.34
C THR A 252 23.78 18.43 -88.36
N GLN A 253 22.61 17.94 -87.92
CA GLN A 253 21.52 17.57 -88.82
C GLN A 253 20.96 18.78 -89.58
N ALA A 254 20.81 19.94 -88.93
CA ALA A 254 20.36 21.17 -89.57
C ALA A 254 21.41 21.75 -90.55
N GLU A 255 22.70 21.67 -90.22
CA GLU A 255 23.79 22.02 -91.15
C GLU A 255 23.78 21.13 -92.39
N LEU A 256 23.60 19.81 -92.21
CA LEU A 256 23.57 18.85 -93.31
C LEU A 256 22.32 19.02 -94.19
N GLN A 257 21.17 19.39 -93.61
CA GLN A 257 19.99 19.80 -94.37
C GLN A 257 20.23 21.09 -95.18
N CYS A 258 20.96 22.06 -94.61
CA CYS A 258 21.35 23.28 -95.32
C CYS A 258 22.28 22.97 -96.50
N GLN A 259 23.29 22.11 -96.30
CA GLN A 259 24.17 21.63 -97.37
C GLN A 259 23.41 20.87 -98.46
N GLN A 260 22.45 20.03 -98.09
CA GLN A 260 21.57 19.35 -99.06
C GLN A 260 20.72 20.35 -99.87
N ALA A 261 20.20 21.41 -99.25
CA ALA A 261 19.44 22.45 -99.95
C ALA A 261 20.32 23.26 -100.92
N VAL A 262 21.57 23.56 -100.55
CA VAL A 262 22.55 24.21 -101.44
C VAL A 262 22.89 23.31 -102.62
N LEU A 263 23.27 22.05 -102.37
CA LEU A 263 23.58 21.07 -103.42
C LEU A 263 22.40 20.81 -104.36
N ALA A 264 21.17 20.74 -103.84
CA ALA A 264 19.97 20.60 -104.65
C ALA A 264 19.75 21.82 -105.56
N LYS A 265 20.06 23.03 -105.09
CA LYS A 265 20.04 24.24 -105.92
C LYS A 265 21.16 24.22 -106.97
N GLU A 266 22.39 23.88 -106.60
CA GLU A 266 23.51 23.79 -107.55
C GLU A 266 23.23 22.78 -108.67
N VAL A 267 22.60 21.64 -108.36
CA VAL A 267 22.16 20.65 -109.35
C VAL A 267 21.03 21.18 -110.26
N GLN A 268 20.10 21.97 -109.72
CA GLN A 268 19.04 22.61 -110.51
C GLN A 268 19.61 23.72 -111.42
N ASP A 269 20.43 24.63 -110.87
CA ASP A 269 21.13 25.68 -111.62
C ASP A 269 21.97 25.06 -112.77
N LEU A 270 22.71 23.96 -112.50
CA LEU A 270 23.45 23.22 -113.52
C LEU A 270 22.54 22.59 -114.58
N LYS A 271 21.41 22.00 -114.19
CA LYS A 271 20.42 21.43 -115.12
C LYS A 271 19.85 22.50 -116.06
N GLU A 272 19.56 23.69 -115.56
CA GLU A 272 19.11 24.83 -116.36
C GLU A 272 20.18 25.29 -117.37
N THR A 273 21.47 25.34 -116.97
CA THR A 273 22.55 25.65 -117.93
C THR A 273 22.73 24.58 -119.01
N LEU A 274 22.46 23.31 -118.69
CA LEU A 274 22.58 22.20 -119.64
C LEU A 274 21.40 22.17 -120.62
N GLU A 275 20.18 22.49 -120.15
CA GLU A 275 19.01 22.69 -121.00
C GLU A 275 19.16 23.91 -121.94
N PHE A 276 19.82 24.97 -121.48
CA PHE A 276 20.16 26.12 -122.34
C PHE A 276 21.20 25.75 -123.42
N ALA A 277 22.24 25.00 -123.06
CA ALA A 277 23.27 24.56 -124.01
C ALA A 277 22.71 23.59 -125.08
N ASP A 278 21.74 22.74 -124.72
CA ASP A 278 21.05 21.88 -125.69
C ASP A 278 20.18 22.71 -126.66
N GLN A 279 19.49 23.76 -126.16
CA GLN A 279 18.74 24.70 -127.00
C GLN A 279 19.65 25.45 -128.00
N GLU A 280 20.80 25.97 -127.56
CA GLU A 280 21.80 26.56 -128.47
C GLU A 280 22.31 25.55 -129.50
N GLY A 281 22.55 24.29 -129.09
CA GLY A 281 22.93 23.20 -130.00
C GLY A 281 21.86 22.91 -131.06
N GLN A 282 20.58 22.86 -130.68
CA GLN A 282 19.46 22.68 -131.61
C GLN A 282 19.37 23.84 -132.62
N VAL A 283 19.56 25.09 -132.17
CA VAL A 283 19.59 26.27 -133.05
C VAL A 283 20.76 26.19 -134.04
N ALA A 284 21.98 25.91 -133.56
CA ALA A 284 23.15 25.77 -134.43
C ALA A 284 23.01 24.65 -135.48
N HIS A 285 22.33 23.55 -135.12
CA HIS A 285 21.99 22.49 -136.07
C HIS A 285 20.96 22.93 -137.13
N LEU A 286 19.97 23.76 -136.78
CA LEU A 286 19.01 24.33 -137.73
C LEU A 286 19.67 25.32 -138.69
N GLU A 287 20.56 26.19 -138.19
CA GLU A 287 21.33 27.14 -139.01
C GLU A 287 22.27 26.40 -139.99
N LEU A 288 22.99 25.37 -139.52
CA LEU A 288 23.79 24.50 -140.39
C LEU A 288 22.93 23.82 -141.46
N GLY A 289 21.72 23.35 -141.10
CA GLY A 289 20.76 22.78 -142.04
C GLY A 289 20.33 23.78 -143.12
N GLN A 290 20.07 25.04 -142.76
CA GLN A 290 19.78 26.10 -143.73
C GLN A 290 20.96 26.35 -144.68
N ILE A 291 22.18 26.47 -144.14
CA ILE A 291 23.39 26.70 -144.95
C ILE A 291 23.63 25.51 -145.91
N GLU A 292 23.43 24.27 -145.45
CA GLU A 292 23.57 23.08 -146.31
C GLU A 292 22.51 23.05 -147.44
N CYS A 293 21.28 23.49 -147.16
CA CYS A 293 20.23 23.63 -148.18
C CYS A 293 20.56 24.71 -149.21
N GLN A 294 21.05 25.88 -148.76
CA GLN A 294 21.53 26.94 -149.66
C GLN A 294 22.69 26.45 -150.54
N LEU A 295 23.65 25.73 -149.96
CA LEU A 295 24.80 25.19 -150.69
C LEU A 295 24.35 24.18 -151.77
N LYS A 296 23.41 23.28 -151.44
CA LYS A 296 22.80 22.33 -152.40
C LYS A 296 22.16 23.04 -153.59
N ALA A 297 21.36 24.10 -153.34
CA ALA A 297 20.75 24.88 -154.40
C ALA A 297 21.78 25.56 -155.32
N THR A 298 22.86 26.13 -154.77
CA THR A 298 23.94 26.71 -155.61
C THR A 298 24.69 25.66 -156.45
N LEU A 299 24.84 24.43 -155.92
CA LEU A 299 25.42 23.30 -156.64
C LEU A 299 24.53 22.81 -157.81
N GLU A 300 23.22 22.87 -157.67
CA GLU A 300 22.27 22.52 -158.72
C GLU A 300 22.30 23.54 -159.87
N VAL A 301 22.30 24.84 -159.56
CA VAL A 301 22.48 25.92 -160.55
C VAL A 301 23.82 25.80 -161.30
N LEU A 302 24.91 25.41 -160.61
CA LEU A 302 26.20 25.15 -161.24
C LEU A 302 26.18 23.93 -162.19
N ARG A 303 25.48 22.85 -161.81
CA ARG A 303 25.30 21.66 -162.66
C ARG A 303 24.52 22.01 -163.93
N GLU A 304 23.43 22.74 -163.81
CA GLU A 304 22.61 23.15 -164.96
C GLU A 304 23.38 24.06 -165.91
N ARG A 305 24.17 25.02 -165.39
CA ARG A 305 25.06 25.84 -166.22
C ARG A 305 26.13 24.99 -166.93
N SER A 306 26.66 23.95 -166.28
CA SER A 306 27.62 23.03 -166.91
C SER A 306 26.99 22.21 -168.04
N LEU A 307 25.71 21.84 -167.91
CA LEU A 307 24.94 21.11 -168.92
C LEU A 307 24.71 21.99 -170.16
N GLN A 308 24.42 23.29 -169.95
CA GLN A 308 24.34 24.28 -171.04
C GLN A 308 25.67 24.48 -171.79
N CYS A 309 26.81 24.39 -171.10
CA CYS A 309 28.14 24.47 -171.73
C CYS A 309 28.45 23.29 -172.66
N GLU A 310 28.09 22.06 -172.28
CA GLU A 310 28.27 20.88 -173.15
C GLU A 310 27.30 20.92 -174.36
N ALA A 311 26.05 21.34 -174.18
CA ALA A 311 25.12 21.50 -175.30
C ALA A 311 25.61 22.52 -176.36
N LEU A 312 26.28 23.60 -175.94
CA LEU A 312 26.92 24.56 -176.86
C LEU A 312 28.09 23.94 -177.65
N LYS A 313 28.89 23.09 -177.00
CA LYS A 313 30.06 22.41 -177.57
C LYS A 313 29.65 21.47 -178.72
N ASP A 314 28.58 20.70 -178.54
CA ASP A 314 28.03 19.80 -179.58
C ASP A 314 27.61 20.56 -180.85
N THR A 315 27.08 21.78 -180.72
CA THR A 315 26.71 22.59 -181.90
C THR A 315 27.94 23.08 -182.68
N VAL A 316 29.07 23.32 -182.01
CA VAL A 316 30.32 23.78 -182.64
C VAL A 316 31.02 22.64 -183.40
N GLU A 317 30.93 21.39 -182.92
CA GLU A 317 31.52 20.25 -183.62
C GLU A 317 30.73 19.88 -184.90
N ASN A 318 29.40 19.96 -184.88
CA ASN A 318 28.58 19.74 -186.09
C ASN A 318 28.89 20.76 -187.20
N LEU A 319 29.00 22.05 -186.88
CA LEU A 319 29.33 23.09 -187.86
C LEU A 319 30.74 22.92 -188.47
N LYS A 320 31.70 22.34 -187.73
CA LYS A 320 33.02 21.97 -188.27
C LYS A 320 32.92 20.83 -189.29
N ALA A 321 32.07 19.84 -189.06
CA ALA A 321 31.92 18.70 -189.95
C ALA A 321 31.40 19.12 -191.34
N GLU A 322 30.35 19.94 -191.39
CA GLU A 322 29.76 20.39 -192.67
C GLU A 322 30.75 21.19 -193.54
N LEU A 323 31.55 22.07 -192.93
CA LEU A 323 32.54 22.86 -193.65
C LEU A 323 33.56 21.96 -194.39
N SER A 324 34.04 20.90 -193.73
CA SER A 324 35.00 19.95 -194.32
C SER A 324 34.46 19.19 -195.54
N SER A 325 33.15 18.93 -195.58
CA SER A 325 32.47 18.22 -196.67
C SER A 325 32.44 19.01 -197.98
N THR A 326 32.42 20.34 -197.90
CA THR A 326 32.31 21.23 -199.07
C THR A 326 33.65 21.40 -199.80
N VAL A 327 34.75 21.56 -199.07
CA VAL A 327 36.11 21.79 -199.62
C VAL A 327 36.56 20.61 -200.49
N ALA A 328 36.41 19.38 -199.99
CA ALA A 328 36.87 18.16 -200.65
C ALA A 328 36.21 17.88 -202.03
N LYS A 329 35.06 18.50 -202.33
CA LYS A 329 34.43 18.42 -203.66
C LYS A 329 35.05 19.37 -204.68
N HIS A 330 35.55 20.53 -204.25
CA HIS A 330 36.01 21.58 -205.16
C HIS A 330 37.42 21.33 -205.71
N GLU A 331 38.30 20.73 -204.91
CA GLU A 331 39.69 20.44 -205.30
C GLU A 331 39.77 19.41 -206.44
N LYS A 332 38.91 18.38 -206.38
CA LYS A 332 38.94 17.23 -207.30
C LYS A 332 38.59 17.59 -208.76
N GLN A 333 37.95 18.75 -208.99
CA GLN A 333 37.56 19.21 -210.33
C GLN A 333 38.60 20.15 -210.99
N ALA A 334 39.63 20.59 -210.25
CA ALA A 334 40.62 21.56 -210.73
C ALA A 334 41.85 20.90 -211.38
N LEU A 335 42.34 19.80 -210.82
CA LEU A 335 43.64 19.18 -211.17
C LEU A 335 43.73 18.61 -212.59
N GLU A 336 42.61 18.22 -213.21
CA GLU A 336 42.62 17.49 -214.48
C GLU A 336 42.80 18.41 -215.71
N LYS A 337 42.59 19.72 -215.55
CA LYS A 337 42.72 20.71 -216.64
C LYS A 337 44.12 21.30 -216.79
N THR A 338 44.96 21.23 -215.76
CA THR A 338 46.24 21.97 -215.70
C THR A 338 47.42 21.25 -216.34
N TYR A 339 47.34 19.95 -216.63
CA TYR A 339 48.50 19.17 -217.07
C TYR A 339 48.96 19.49 -218.50
N GLN A 340 48.05 19.46 -219.49
CA GLN A 340 48.46 19.45 -220.92
C GLN A 340 48.83 20.82 -221.51
N HIS A 341 48.29 21.94 -220.99
CA HIS A 341 48.69 23.29 -221.44
C HIS A 341 50.15 23.64 -221.08
N SER A 342 50.83 22.85 -220.25
CA SER A 342 52.20 23.12 -219.80
C SER A 342 53.30 22.79 -220.82
N GLN A 343 52.98 22.05 -221.90
CA GLN A 343 54.01 21.45 -222.77
C GLN A 343 54.31 22.28 -224.04
N GLU A 344 53.34 23.01 -224.58
CA GLU A 344 53.51 23.87 -225.77
C GLU A 344 54.35 25.12 -225.48
N LEU A 345 54.31 25.62 -224.25
CA LEU A 345 54.94 26.89 -223.82
C LEU A 345 56.48 26.86 -223.76
N ARG A 346 57.13 25.71 -223.99
CA ARG A 346 58.58 25.56 -223.81
C ARG A 346 59.43 25.90 -225.05
N LEU A 347 58.91 25.76 -226.26
CA LEU A 347 59.69 25.92 -227.50
C LEU A 347 59.61 27.32 -228.13
N LEU A 348 58.68 28.17 -227.69
CA LEU A 348 58.47 29.51 -228.25
C LEU A 348 59.29 30.63 -227.57
N SER A 349 59.99 30.33 -226.48
CA SER A 349 60.83 31.31 -225.75
C SER A 349 62.17 31.59 -226.42
N GLU A 350 62.75 30.63 -227.17
CA GLU A 350 64.11 30.75 -227.71
C GLU A 350 64.19 31.60 -228.99
N GLN A 351 63.12 31.70 -229.77
CA GLN A 351 63.10 32.53 -231.00
C GLN A 351 63.04 34.04 -230.73
N LEU A 352 62.78 34.49 -229.49
CA LEU A 352 62.58 35.91 -229.22
C LEU A 352 63.88 36.70 -228.91
N GLN A 353 65.01 36.02 -228.60
CA GLN A 353 66.26 36.72 -228.29
C GLN A 353 66.90 37.44 -229.50
N SER A 354 66.61 37.03 -230.74
CA SER A 354 67.22 37.60 -231.95
C SER A 354 66.43 38.74 -232.61
N LEU A 355 65.24 39.08 -232.09
CA LEU A 355 64.48 40.28 -232.50
C LEU A 355 65.01 41.57 -231.83
N THR A 356 65.90 41.39 -230.85
CA THR A 356 66.50 42.39 -229.94
C THR A 356 67.53 43.33 -230.61
N LEU A 357 67.16 44.03 -231.69
CA LEU A 357 67.99 45.12 -232.19
C LEU A 357 67.22 46.20 -232.97
N PHE A 358 66.68 45.85 -234.14
CA PHE A 358 66.42 46.82 -235.21
C PHE A 358 65.23 46.43 -236.12
N LEU A 359 64.30 45.62 -235.59
CA LEU A 359 64.11 44.21 -235.96
C LEU A 359 62.69 43.61 -235.92
N GLN A 360 61.53 44.28 -235.79
CA GLN A 360 61.16 45.68 -235.96
C GLN A 360 59.75 45.93 -235.32
N ALA A 361 59.60 46.97 -234.51
CA ALA A 361 58.34 47.62 -234.05
C ALA A 361 57.17 46.82 -233.38
N LYS A 362 56.84 47.20 -232.11
CA LYS A 362 55.56 47.04 -231.31
C LYS A 362 55.32 45.77 -230.42
N LEU A 363 55.05 45.95 -229.10
CA LEU A 363 54.11 45.16 -228.21
C LEU A 363 53.92 45.72 -226.75
N LYS A 364 53.30 45.01 -225.76
CA LYS A 364 52.62 45.50 -224.48
C LYS A 364 52.69 44.59 -223.19
N GLU A 365 52.28 45.06 -221.97
CA GLU A 365 52.12 44.28 -220.66
C GLU A 365 51.31 44.94 -219.43
N ASN A 366 51.02 44.22 -218.29
CA ASN A 366 50.70 44.57 -216.81
C ASN A 366 49.25 44.95 -216.22
N LYS A 367 48.87 45.00 -214.88
CA LYS A 367 48.81 44.10 -213.61
C LYS A 367 48.08 44.72 -212.31
N ALA A 368 47.66 43.94 -211.25
CA ALA A 368 47.35 44.19 -209.75
C ALA A 368 46.05 44.89 -209.11
N GLU A 369 45.64 44.92 -207.78
CA GLU A 369 45.39 43.98 -206.57
C GLU A 369 44.71 44.67 -205.25
N SER A 370 44.28 44.01 -204.11
CA SER A 370 43.34 44.53 -202.97
C SER A 370 43.36 43.95 -201.46
N GLU A 371 42.86 44.62 -200.33
CA GLU A 371 42.75 44.12 -198.85
C GLU A 371 41.87 44.92 -197.73
N ILE A 372 41.48 44.40 -196.48
CA ILE A 372 40.49 44.90 -195.35
C ILE A 372 40.64 44.22 -193.86
N ILE A 373 40.09 44.44 -192.57
CA ILE A 373 39.73 45.48 -191.44
C ILE A 373 39.22 44.85 -190.02
N LEU A 374 38.98 45.56 -188.83
CA LEU A 374 38.59 45.15 -187.36
C LEU A 374 37.59 46.14 -186.56
N PRO A 375 37.18 46.23 -185.19
CA PRO A 375 37.50 45.69 -183.77
C PRO A 375 36.32 45.45 -182.64
N SER A 376 36.43 45.68 -181.26
CA SER A 376 35.45 45.31 -180.09
C SER A 376 35.58 45.99 -178.61
N THR A 377 34.61 45.90 -177.59
CA THR A 377 34.67 46.11 -176.01
C THR A 377 33.31 46.23 -175.12
N GLY A 378 33.20 45.93 -173.76
CA GLY A 378 32.08 46.36 -172.74
C GLY A 378 31.87 45.68 -171.28
N CYS A 379 31.20 46.26 -170.20
CA CYS A 379 31.00 45.71 -168.76
C CYS A 379 29.98 46.37 -167.66
N ALA A 380 29.69 45.73 -166.46
CA ALA A 380 29.10 46.15 -165.07
C ALA A 380 27.53 46.37 -164.77
N PRO A 381 26.87 46.62 -163.53
CA PRO A 381 27.08 46.58 -162.00
C PRO A 381 25.86 46.07 -161.03
N ALA A 382 25.79 46.28 -159.65
CA ALA A 382 24.66 45.91 -158.65
C ALA A 382 24.62 46.50 -157.14
N GLN A 383 23.54 46.35 -156.25
CA GLN A 383 23.36 46.88 -154.81
C GLN A 383 22.17 46.31 -153.86
N GLU A 384 22.15 46.54 -152.51
CA GLU A 384 21.03 46.65 -151.45
C GLU A 384 20.62 45.59 -150.31
N HIS A 385 19.40 45.66 -149.67
CA HIS A 385 19.07 45.60 -148.17
C HIS A 385 17.56 45.21 -147.79
N LEU A 386 16.94 45.03 -146.56
CA LEU A 386 17.21 44.76 -145.08
C LEU A 386 15.91 44.56 -144.14
N LEU A 387 16.02 43.97 -142.90
CA LEU A 387 15.24 44.11 -141.59
C LEU A 387 14.04 43.15 -141.07
N PRO A 388 13.03 43.47 -140.16
CA PRO A 388 12.91 42.90 -138.75
C PRO A 388 11.51 42.53 -138.05
N ASP A 389 11.55 42.05 -136.76
CA ASP A 389 10.62 42.17 -135.54
C ASP A 389 9.38 41.27 -135.12
N ASP A 390 9.13 41.19 -133.77
CA ASP A 390 7.86 41.09 -132.92
C ASP A 390 7.09 39.79 -132.40
N SER A 391 6.58 39.85 -131.13
CA SER A 391 5.33 39.29 -130.48
C SER A 391 5.09 37.76 -130.17
N THR A 392 4.22 37.22 -129.22
CA THR A 392 3.42 37.66 -128.00
C THR A 392 2.71 36.49 -127.20
N ALA A 393 2.41 36.68 -125.88
CA ALA A 393 1.30 36.10 -125.02
C ALA A 393 1.33 34.58 -124.55
N SER A 394 0.49 33.99 -123.64
CA SER A 394 -0.67 34.41 -122.78
C SER A 394 -1.09 33.41 -121.62
N GLU A 395 -1.78 33.88 -120.54
CA GLU A 395 -2.83 33.20 -119.66
C GLU A 395 -2.49 31.94 -118.78
N LYS A 396 -3.23 31.35 -117.78
CA LYS A 396 -4.45 31.52 -116.87
C LYS A 396 -4.46 30.36 -115.77
N ALA A 397 -5.32 30.11 -114.73
CA ALA A 397 -6.41 30.75 -113.91
C ALA A 397 -6.86 29.81 -112.71
N LEU A 398 -7.95 30.13 -111.95
CA LEU A 398 -8.84 29.23 -111.08
C LEU A 398 -8.34 28.79 -109.65
N THR A 399 -9.11 28.52 -108.55
CA THR A 399 -10.51 28.75 -108.02
C THR A 399 -10.58 28.62 -106.45
N ALA A 400 -11.53 29.25 -105.73
CA ALA A 400 -11.98 28.98 -104.32
C ALA A 400 -13.36 29.66 -103.99
N VAL A 401 -14.07 29.31 -102.88
CA VAL A 401 -15.39 29.87 -102.40
C VAL A 401 -15.52 29.67 -100.84
N ALA A 402 -15.79 30.66 -99.94
CA ALA A 402 -17.04 31.36 -99.47
C ALA A 402 -18.09 30.46 -98.73
N ASP A 403 -18.85 30.85 -97.69
CA ASP A 403 -19.67 32.08 -97.46
C ASP A 403 -19.89 32.45 -95.94
N GLU A 404 -20.65 33.51 -95.61
CA GLU A 404 -20.86 34.23 -94.28
C GLU A 404 -21.59 33.44 -93.11
N GLU A 405 -21.97 33.91 -91.89
CA GLU A 405 -22.39 35.23 -91.30
C GLU A 405 -22.15 35.33 -89.71
N PRO A 406 -22.91 36.00 -88.76
CA PRO A 406 -22.29 36.84 -87.68
C PRO A 406 -22.71 36.60 -86.17
N GLU A 407 -22.66 37.66 -85.31
CA GLU A 407 -22.78 37.73 -83.82
C GLU A 407 -24.24 37.92 -83.24
N PRO A 408 -24.53 38.22 -81.92
CA PRO A 408 -23.71 38.33 -80.67
C PRO A 408 -24.30 37.73 -79.33
N VAL A 409 -23.58 38.00 -78.22
CA VAL A 409 -23.79 37.76 -76.75
C VAL A 409 -24.95 38.61 -76.10
N PRO A 410 -25.25 38.67 -74.75
CA PRO A 410 -24.79 37.96 -73.52
C PRO A 410 -25.89 37.62 -72.41
N VAL A 411 -25.45 37.25 -71.18
CA VAL A 411 -26.01 37.55 -69.81
C VAL A 411 -26.63 36.43 -68.91
N VAL A 412 -25.85 36.02 -67.89
CA VAL A 412 -26.12 35.77 -66.43
C VAL A 412 -27.47 35.21 -65.90
N PRO A 413 -27.43 34.17 -65.05
CA PRO A 413 -28.45 33.85 -64.02
C PRO A 413 -28.04 34.24 -62.58
N LEU A 414 -28.98 34.72 -61.73
CA LEU A 414 -28.74 35.01 -60.30
C LEU A 414 -30.03 34.95 -59.43
N LEU A 415 -29.97 34.30 -58.25
CA LEU A 415 -30.89 34.33 -57.07
C LEU A 415 -32.43 34.41 -57.31
N GLY A 416 -33.30 33.50 -56.83
CA GLY A 416 -33.38 32.90 -55.49
C GLY A 416 -34.81 33.08 -54.88
N SER A 417 -34.99 32.73 -53.58
CA SER A 417 -36.14 33.01 -52.68
C SER A 417 -37.26 31.96 -52.51
N ASP A 418 -37.75 31.87 -51.27
CA ASP A 418 -38.77 30.95 -50.70
C ASP A 418 -40.21 31.52 -50.68
N LYS A 419 -41.13 30.79 -49.99
CA LYS A 419 -42.50 31.14 -49.50
C LYS A 419 -43.65 30.93 -50.49
N SER A 420 -44.91 30.70 -50.10
CA SER A 420 -45.55 30.34 -48.80
C SER A 420 -46.96 29.78 -49.08
N ALA A 421 -47.60 29.15 -48.09
CA ALA A 421 -49.03 28.76 -48.14
C ALA A 421 -49.99 29.97 -48.09
N PHE A 422 -51.20 29.84 -48.67
CA PHE A 422 -52.49 29.76 -47.94
C PHE A 422 -53.73 29.80 -48.87
N THR A 423 -54.81 29.10 -48.46
CA THR A 423 -56.24 29.27 -48.88
C THR A 423 -56.63 29.03 -50.36
N ARG A 424 -57.87 28.69 -50.74
CA ARG A 424 -59.07 28.05 -50.12
C ARG A 424 -60.09 27.77 -51.26
N VAL A 425 -61.12 26.93 -51.02
CA VAL A 425 -62.48 26.89 -51.64
C VAL A 425 -62.80 25.70 -52.57
N ALA A 426 -63.81 24.95 -52.10
CA ALA A 426 -64.84 24.14 -52.76
C ALA A 426 -64.67 23.56 -54.19
N SER A 427 -64.80 22.22 -54.22
CA SER A 427 -65.63 21.43 -55.14
C SER A 427 -66.64 22.18 -56.03
N THR A 428 -66.69 21.80 -57.32
CA THR A 428 -67.97 21.62 -58.03
C THR A 428 -67.84 20.46 -59.02
N ILE A 429 -68.84 19.59 -59.08
CA ILE A 429 -68.94 18.49 -60.05
C ILE A 429 -69.50 19.04 -61.38
N SER A 430 -68.96 18.60 -62.51
CA SER A 430 -69.65 18.70 -63.80
C SER A 430 -69.46 17.41 -64.60
N PHE A 431 -70.52 16.62 -64.72
CA PHE A 431 -70.63 15.56 -65.72
C PHE A 431 -71.26 16.14 -66.99
N GLN A 432 -70.63 15.94 -68.14
CA GLN A 432 -71.35 15.45 -69.31
C GLN A 432 -70.39 14.68 -70.26
N PRO A 433 -70.84 13.58 -70.89
CA PRO A 433 -70.00 12.79 -71.77
C PRO A 433 -70.07 13.29 -73.22
N THR A 434 -69.05 12.93 -74.02
CA THR A 434 -69.16 12.91 -75.49
C THR A 434 -68.49 11.63 -75.97
N GLU A 435 -69.29 10.74 -76.56
CA GLU A 435 -68.85 9.40 -76.96
C GLU A 435 -67.83 9.47 -78.10
N THR A 436 -66.62 8.98 -77.84
CA THR A 436 -65.59 8.69 -78.83
C THR A 436 -64.89 7.37 -78.45
N PRO A 437 -64.28 6.63 -79.38
CA PRO A 437 -63.91 5.22 -79.18
C PRO A 437 -62.63 5.04 -78.35
N GLY A 438 -62.69 5.45 -77.08
CA GLY A 438 -61.65 5.25 -76.07
C GLY A 438 -62.00 4.20 -75.00
N LEU A 439 -63.22 3.65 -74.99
CA LEU A 439 -63.75 2.87 -73.86
C LEU A 439 -62.89 1.66 -73.48
N GLU A 440 -62.37 0.94 -74.48
CA GLU A 440 -61.49 -0.22 -74.30
C GLU A 440 -60.11 0.19 -73.77
N LYS A 441 -59.63 1.36 -74.20
CA LYS A 441 -58.39 1.98 -73.70
C LYS A 441 -58.54 2.45 -72.25
N SER A 442 -59.59 3.21 -71.93
CA SER A 442 -59.90 3.63 -70.56
C SER A 442 -60.24 2.47 -69.64
N SER A 443 -60.78 1.37 -70.17
CA SER A 443 -60.96 0.11 -69.42
C SER A 443 -59.62 -0.55 -69.13
N SER A 444 -58.69 -0.60 -70.10
CA SER A 444 -57.33 -1.07 -69.86
C SER A 444 -56.55 -0.18 -68.89
N GLU A 445 -56.72 1.14 -68.96
CA GLU A 445 -56.13 2.14 -68.07
C GLU A 445 -56.72 2.07 -66.65
N MET A 446 -58.02 1.80 -66.50
CA MET A 446 -58.63 1.47 -65.20
C MET A 446 -58.16 0.13 -64.66
N SER A 447 -57.93 -0.87 -65.51
CA SER A 447 -57.41 -2.18 -65.11
C SER A 447 -55.96 -2.09 -64.63
N THR A 448 -55.11 -1.31 -65.32
CA THR A 448 -53.75 -1.03 -64.85
C THR A 448 -53.76 -0.17 -63.58
N MET A 449 -54.58 0.87 -63.49
CA MET A 449 -54.74 1.65 -62.25
C MET A 449 -55.26 0.80 -61.07
N LEU A 450 -56.11 -0.21 -61.31
CA LEU A 450 -56.55 -1.16 -60.29
C LEU A 450 -55.42 -2.12 -59.86
N LEU A 451 -54.60 -2.61 -60.80
CA LEU A 451 -53.43 -3.43 -60.49
C LEU A 451 -52.33 -2.63 -59.76
N GLU A 452 -52.11 -1.38 -60.15
CA GLU A 452 -51.25 -0.42 -59.45
C GLU A 452 -51.77 -0.13 -58.05
N LEU A 453 -53.06 0.19 -57.90
CA LEU A 453 -53.69 0.38 -56.59
C LEU A 453 -53.63 -0.88 -55.73
N GLN A 454 -53.79 -2.07 -56.31
CA GLN A 454 -53.70 -3.35 -55.59
C GLN A 454 -52.26 -3.62 -55.13
N SER A 455 -51.26 -3.40 -55.99
CA SER A 455 -49.84 -3.53 -55.61
C SER A 455 -49.40 -2.49 -54.58
N LEU A 456 -49.89 -1.25 -54.65
CA LEU A 456 -49.70 -0.23 -53.62
C LEU A 456 -50.39 -0.60 -52.30
N CYS A 457 -51.58 -1.23 -52.35
CA CYS A 457 -52.23 -1.78 -51.15
C CYS A 457 -51.41 -2.91 -50.53
N SER A 458 -50.86 -3.84 -51.34
CA SER A 458 -49.97 -4.89 -50.85
C SER A 458 -48.70 -4.31 -50.22
N LEU A 459 -48.01 -3.39 -50.90
CA LEU A 459 -46.78 -2.74 -50.41
C LEU A 459 -47.03 -1.92 -49.12
N LEU A 460 -48.20 -1.27 -49.01
CA LEU A 460 -48.63 -0.58 -47.79
C LEU A 460 -48.91 -1.57 -46.66
N GLN A 461 -49.45 -2.76 -46.96
CA GLN A 461 -49.68 -3.80 -45.96
C GLN A 461 -48.37 -4.47 -45.53
N GLU A 462 -47.46 -4.78 -46.46
CA GLU A 462 -46.13 -5.32 -46.17
C GLU A 462 -45.33 -4.36 -45.29
N SER A 463 -45.21 -3.09 -45.67
CA SER A 463 -44.50 -2.08 -44.85
C SER A 463 -45.16 -1.83 -43.48
N LYS A 464 -46.49 -2.00 -43.37
CA LYS A 464 -47.20 -1.98 -42.08
C LYS A 464 -46.89 -3.22 -41.24
N GLU A 465 -46.82 -4.40 -41.84
CA GLU A 465 -46.49 -5.66 -41.15
C GLU A 465 -45.01 -5.68 -40.72
N GLU A 466 -44.09 -5.15 -41.54
CA GLU A 466 -42.71 -4.87 -41.15
C GLU A 466 -42.61 -3.88 -39.98
N ALA A 467 -43.38 -2.78 -40.02
CA ALA A 467 -43.40 -1.79 -38.94
C ALA A 467 -43.97 -2.38 -37.63
N ILE A 468 -45.01 -3.22 -37.71
CA ILE A 468 -45.55 -3.96 -36.56
C ILE A 468 -44.50 -4.95 -36.02
N GLY A 469 -43.84 -5.71 -36.90
CA GLY A 469 -42.77 -6.64 -36.51
C GLY A 469 -41.54 -5.94 -35.92
N ALA A 470 -41.22 -4.72 -36.38
CA ALA A 470 -40.17 -3.88 -35.80
C ALA A 470 -40.55 -3.36 -34.40
N LEU A 471 -41.79 -2.89 -34.23
CA LEU A 471 -42.32 -2.46 -32.93
C LEU A 471 -42.42 -3.64 -31.95
N GLN A 472 -42.85 -4.82 -32.39
CA GLN A 472 -42.87 -6.03 -31.56
C GLN A 472 -41.48 -6.44 -31.11
N ARG A 473 -40.48 -6.48 -32.02
CA ARG A 473 -39.07 -6.70 -31.64
C ARG A 473 -38.59 -5.67 -30.62
N LYS A 474 -38.89 -4.39 -30.83
CA LYS A 474 -38.52 -3.31 -29.90
C LYS A 474 -39.19 -3.45 -28.53
N ILE A 475 -40.44 -3.90 -28.47
CA ILE A 475 -41.15 -4.20 -27.22
C ILE A 475 -40.48 -5.37 -26.48
N CYS A 476 -40.17 -6.47 -27.17
CA CYS A 476 -39.47 -7.61 -26.57
C CYS A 476 -38.07 -7.20 -26.06
N GLU A 477 -37.27 -6.47 -26.85
CA GLU A 477 -35.97 -5.94 -26.43
C GLU A 477 -36.06 -5.06 -25.17
N LEU A 478 -37.11 -4.24 -25.06
CA LEU A 478 -37.35 -3.39 -23.89
C LEU A 478 -37.86 -4.18 -22.68
N GLN A 479 -38.65 -5.25 -22.90
CA GLN A 479 -39.10 -6.14 -21.83
C GLN A 479 -37.93 -6.94 -21.24
N THR A 480 -37.07 -7.54 -22.06
CA THR A 480 -35.85 -8.21 -21.59
C THR A 480 -34.99 -7.24 -20.81
N ARG A 481 -34.68 -6.06 -21.37
CA ARG A 481 -33.85 -5.07 -20.69
C ARG A 481 -34.43 -4.59 -19.36
N LEU A 482 -35.76 -4.45 -19.25
CA LEU A 482 -36.40 -4.06 -18.00
C LEU A 482 -36.30 -5.18 -16.95
N GLN A 483 -36.48 -6.45 -17.36
CA GLN A 483 -36.26 -7.59 -16.48
C GLN A 483 -34.80 -7.72 -16.05
N ASP A 484 -33.82 -7.55 -16.96
CA ASP A 484 -32.39 -7.54 -16.64
C ASP A 484 -32.09 -6.49 -15.54
N GLN A 485 -32.70 -5.31 -15.64
CA GLN A 485 -32.55 -4.23 -14.65
C GLN A 485 -33.29 -4.51 -13.32
N GLU A 486 -34.45 -5.19 -13.34
CA GLU A 486 -35.11 -5.63 -12.09
C GLU A 486 -34.31 -6.72 -11.38
N GLU A 487 -33.68 -7.64 -12.12
CA GLU A 487 -32.78 -8.66 -11.55
C GLU A 487 -31.50 -8.01 -10.99
N GLU A 488 -30.83 -7.12 -11.73
CA GLU A 488 -29.68 -6.33 -11.25
C GLU A 488 -30.02 -5.53 -9.98
N HIS A 489 -31.20 -4.87 -9.94
CA HIS A 489 -31.65 -4.13 -8.76
C HIS A 489 -31.99 -5.06 -7.58
N GLN A 490 -32.55 -6.24 -7.81
CA GLN A 490 -32.77 -7.22 -6.74
C GLN A 490 -31.47 -7.79 -6.18
N GLU A 491 -30.47 -8.06 -7.01
CA GLU A 491 -29.15 -8.50 -6.54
C GLU A 491 -28.43 -7.39 -5.76
N ALA A 492 -28.50 -6.15 -6.24
CA ALA A 492 -27.99 -4.98 -5.51
C ALA A 492 -28.68 -4.80 -4.14
N LEU A 493 -30.00 -4.99 -4.05
CA LEU A 493 -30.74 -4.95 -2.78
C LEU A 493 -30.29 -6.07 -1.83
N LYS A 494 -30.24 -7.33 -2.29
CA LYS A 494 -29.76 -8.48 -1.49
C LYS A 494 -28.34 -8.25 -0.96
N ALA A 495 -27.47 -7.65 -1.77
CA ALA A 495 -26.12 -7.29 -1.35
C ALA A 495 -26.13 -6.21 -0.24
N LYS A 496 -26.99 -5.19 -0.33
CA LYS A 496 -27.15 -4.18 0.74
C LYS A 496 -27.77 -4.75 2.01
N GLU A 497 -28.73 -5.67 1.90
CA GLU A 497 -29.28 -6.38 3.06
C GLU A 497 -28.21 -7.20 3.78
N ALA A 498 -27.40 -7.96 3.02
CA ALA A 498 -26.27 -8.72 3.58
C ALA A 498 -25.20 -7.82 4.22
N ASP A 499 -24.92 -6.64 3.67
CA ASP A 499 -24.00 -5.66 4.27
C ASP A 499 -24.58 -5.02 5.54
N ILE A 500 -25.88 -4.73 5.57
CA ILE A 500 -26.59 -4.27 6.78
C ILE A 500 -26.57 -5.36 7.87
N GLU A 501 -26.74 -6.63 7.51
CA GLU A 501 -26.67 -7.73 8.48
C GLU A 501 -25.26 -7.88 9.07
N LYS A 502 -24.20 -7.83 8.25
CA LYS A 502 -22.80 -7.79 8.73
C LYS A 502 -22.56 -6.61 9.68
N LEU A 503 -23.08 -5.42 9.35
CA LEU A 503 -22.94 -4.22 10.17
C LEU A 503 -23.65 -4.40 11.53
N ASN A 504 -24.86 -4.96 11.54
CA ASN A 504 -25.62 -5.26 12.76
C ASN A 504 -24.92 -6.32 13.63
N GLN A 505 -24.35 -7.37 13.01
CA GLN A 505 -23.55 -8.37 13.71
C GLN A 505 -22.29 -7.75 14.34
N ALA A 506 -21.58 -6.89 13.61
CA ALA A 506 -20.42 -6.16 14.12
C ALA A 506 -20.80 -5.21 15.27
N LEU A 507 -21.90 -4.46 15.15
CA LEU A 507 -22.41 -3.58 16.21
C LEU A 507 -22.80 -4.36 17.48
N CYS A 508 -23.42 -5.52 17.31
CA CYS A 508 -23.73 -6.43 18.43
C CYS A 508 -22.48 -7.02 19.11
N LEU A 509 -21.38 -7.18 18.39
CA LEU A 509 -20.08 -7.56 18.97
C LEU A 509 -19.44 -6.37 19.69
N CYS A 510 -19.44 -5.17 19.10
CA CYS A 510 -18.95 -3.95 19.75
C CYS A 510 -19.67 -3.70 21.10
N TYR A 511 -21.00 -3.83 21.15
CA TYR A 511 -21.77 -3.63 22.39
C TYR A 511 -21.48 -4.69 23.47
N LYS A 512 -21.17 -5.94 23.08
CA LYS A 512 -20.70 -6.97 24.02
C LYS A 512 -19.32 -6.62 24.57
N ASN A 513 -18.39 -6.28 23.69
CA ASN A 513 -17.02 -5.90 24.05
C ASN A 513 -17.00 -4.65 24.95
N GLU A 514 -17.87 -3.66 24.68
CA GLU A 514 -18.06 -2.48 25.52
C GLU A 514 -18.57 -2.86 26.92
N LYS A 515 -19.58 -3.74 27.02
CA LYS A 515 -20.07 -4.23 28.32
C LYS A 515 -19.02 -5.02 29.08
N GLU A 516 -18.26 -5.88 28.42
CA GLU A 516 -17.17 -6.65 29.03
C GLU A 516 -16.04 -5.74 29.51
N LEU A 517 -15.69 -4.71 28.74
CA LEU A 517 -14.75 -3.66 29.14
C LEU A 517 -15.27 -2.86 30.35
N GLN A 518 -16.55 -2.50 30.37
CA GLN A 518 -17.20 -1.82 31.49
C GLN A 518 -17.09 -2.65 32.79
N GLU A 519 -17.31 -3.97 32.69
CA GLU A 519 -17.16 -4.89 33.82
C GLU A 519 -15.70 -5.06 34.27
N VAL A 520 -14.73 -5.07 33.34
CA VAL A 520 -13.29 -5.11 33.67
C VAL A 520 -12.87 -3.82 34.39
N ILE A 521 -13.30 -2.66 33.88
CA ILE A 521 -13.07 -1.35 34.51
C ILE A 521 -13.68 -1.31 35.92
N GLN A 522 -14.90 -1.81 36.11
CA GLN A 522 -15.51 -1.90 37.44
C GLN A 522 -14.68 -2.78 38.39
N LYS A 523 -14.33 -4.01 37.99
CA LYS A 523 -13.51 -4.93 38.80
C LYS A 523 -12.13 -4.33 39.13
N GLN A 524 -11.55 -3.54 38.21
CA GLN A 524 -10.29 -2.83 38.43
C GLN A 524 -10.45 -1.66 39.41
N ASN A 525 -11.55 -0.89 39.33
CA ASN A 525 -11.85 0.18 40.27
C ASN A 525 -12.11 -0.36 41.69
N GLU A 526 -12.84 -1.46 41.83
CA GLU A 526 -13.05 -2.16 43.12
C GLU A 526 -11.71 -2.63 43.72
N LYS A 527 -10.81 -3.17 42.89
CA LYS A 527 -9.45 -3.57 43.30
C LYS A 527 -8.59 -2.37 43.72
N ILE A 528 -8.71 -1.23 43.05
CA ILE A 528 -8.00 0.02 43.41
C ILE A 528 -8.54 0.57 44.74
N LEU A 529 -9.86 0.56 44.96
CA LEU A 529 -10.47 1.00 46.21
C LEU A 529 -9.95 0.17 47.39
N GLY A 530 -10.01 -1.17 47.27
CA GLY A 530 -9.48 -2.09 48.29
C GLY A 530 -7.95 -2.08 48.43
N GLN A 531 -7.20 -1.39 47.55
CA GLN A 531 -5.79 -1.08 47.75
C GLN A 531 -5.59 0.26 48.47
N ILE A 532 -6.46 1.26 48.22
CA ILE A 532 -6.48 2.54 48.95
C ILE A 532 -6.84 2.29 50.42
N ASP A 533 -7.85 1.47 50.70
CA ASP A 533 -8.26 1.13 52.07
C ASP A 533 -7.12 0.50 52.87
N LYS A 534 -6.46 -0.52 52.29
CA LYS A 534 -5.27 -1.18 52.88
C LYS A 534 -4.08 -0.23 53.02
N SER A 535 -3.94 0.76 52.15
CA SER A 535 -2.94 1.82 52.29
C SER A 535 -3.26 2.73 53.48
N GLY A 536 -4.54 3.05 53.71
CA GLY A 536 -5.02 3.75 54.89
C GLY A 536 -4.76 2.99 56.20
N GLU A 537 -5.08 1.70 56.24
CA GLU A 537 -4.74 0.79 57.36
C GLU A 537 -3.23 0.78 57.63
N LEU A 538 -2.40 0.67 56.59
CA LEU A 538 -0.94 0.68 56.70
C LEU A 538 -0.42 2.02 57.22
N ILE A 539 -1.01 3.15 56.81
CA ILE A 539 -0.68 4.48 57.34
C ILE A 539 -1.04 4.57 58.83
N SER A 540 -2.24 4.18 59.24
CA SER A 540 -2.66 4.17 60.66
C SER A 540 -1.72 3.30 61.52
N LEU A 541 -1.46 2.06 61.08
CA LEU A 541 -0.57 1.14 61.79
C LEU A 541 0.88 1.69 61.87
N LYS A 542 1.34 2.40 60.84
CA LYS A 542 2.65 3.05 60.83
C LYS A 542 2.70 4.24 61.80
N GLU A 543 1.64 5.03 61.88
CA GLU A 543 1.52 6.13 62.84
C GLU A 543 1.52 5.58 64.28
N GLU A 544 0.70 4.57 64.58
CA GLU A 544 0.72 3.83 65.86
C GLU A 544 2.11 3.29 66.19
N VAL A 545 2.80 2.63 65.26
CA VAL A 545 4.16 2.13 65.46
C VAL A 545 5.15 3.26 65.76
N THR A 546 5.03 4.43 65.11
CA THR A 546 5.90 5.58 65.45
C THR A 546 5.59 6.18 66.81
N GLN A 547 4.32 6.18 67.24
CA GLN A 547 3.90 6.65 68.56
C GLN A 547 4.36 5.69 69.66
N LEU A 548 4.19 4.38 69.49
CA LEU A 548 4.70 3.35 70.38
C LEU A 548 6.24 3.38 70.46
N THR A 549 6.93 3.58 69.33
CA THR A 549 8.40 3.74 69.32
C THR A 549 8.84 4.97 70.10
N ARG A 550 8.08 6.08 70.05
CA ARG A 550 8.36 7.30 70.82
C ARG A 550 8.17 7.07 72.33
N LEU A 551 7.08 6.41 72.72
CA LEU A 551 6.79 6.06 74.11
C LEU A 551 7.81 5.07 74.69
N LEU A 552 8.20 4.06 73.92
CA LEU A 552 9.25 3.11 74.31
C LEU A 552 10.59 3.83 74.56
N ARG A 553 11.02 4.72 73.65
CA ARG A 553 12.25 5.51 73.84
C ARG A 553 12.19 6.41 75.07
N HIS A 554 11.03 7.00 75.37
CA HIS A 554 10.83 7.80 76.57
C HIS A 554 11.08 6.96 77.83
N ALA A 555 10.40 5.81 77.95
CA ALA A 555 10.58 4.89 79.06
C ALA A 555 12.01 4.32 79.15
N GLU A 556 12.65 4.04 78.01
CA GLU A 556 14.08 3.66 77.97
C GLU A 556 15.01 4.78 78.46
N THR A 557 14.72 6.05 78.18
CA THR A 557 15.52 7.17 78.69
C THR A 557 15.27 7.40 80.18
N GLU A 558 14.03 7.32 80.65
CA GLU A 558 13.69 7.44 82.08
C GLU A 558 14.33 6.32 82.90
N THR A 559 14.23 5.07 82.45
CA THR A 559 14.85 3.93 83.15
C THR A 559 16.37 4.01 83.18
N LYS A 560 17.03 4.43 82.09
CA LYS A 560 18.49 4.67 82.07
C LYS A 560 18.89 5.80 83.03
N VAL A 561 18.16 6.92 83.05
CA VAL A 561 18.43 8.05 83.95
C VAL A 561 18.21 7.67 85.42
N LEU A 562 17.17 6.90 85.73
CA LEU A 562 16.94 6.37 87.08
C LEU A 562 18.02 5.37 87.50
N GLN A 563 18.50 4.54 86.58
CA GLN A 563 19.61 3.63 86.83
C GLN A 563 20.94 4.38 87.08
N GLU A 564 21.30 5.34 86.22
CA GLU A 564 22.47 6.20 86.43
C GLU A 564 22.36 6.98 87.77
N ALA A 565 21.17 7.43 88.15
CA ALA A 565 20.93 8.12 89.43
C ALA A 565 21.10 7.19 90.64
N LEU A 566 20.72 5.91 90.52
CA LEU A 566 20.96 4.88 91.54
C LEU A 566 22.45 4.53 91.65
N GLU A 567 23.12 4.33 90.52
CA GLU A 567 24.58 4.07 90.45
C GLU A 567 25.40 5.26 90.96
N GLY A 568 24.88 6.48 90.87
CA GLY A 568 25.47 7.71 91.40
C GLY A 568 25.34 7.93 92.91
N GLN A 569 24.54 7.14 93.66
CA GLN A 569 24.27 7.40 95.10
C GLN A 569 25.38 6.96 96.07
N LEU A 570 26.65 6.91 95.65
CA LEU A 570 27.76 6.51 96.53
C LEU A 570 28.25 7.61 97.50
N ASP A 571 27.83 8.87 97.35
CA ASP A 571 28.14 9.95 98.30
C ASP A 571 26.85 10.69 98.76
N PRO A 572 26.49 10.62 100.05
CA PRO A 572 25.29 11.27 100.59
C PRO A 572 25.24 12.80 100.48
N SER A 573 26.38 13.47 100.26
CA SER A 573 26.47 14.95 100.36
C SER A 573 25.92 15.72 99.17
N CYS A 574 25.80 15.09 97.99
CA CYS A 574 25.57 15.79 96.71
C CYS A 574 24.15 15.72 96.14
N GLN A 575 23.16 15.26 96.90
CA GLN A 575 21.79 14.97 96.41
C GLN A 575 21.12 16.13 95.64
N LEU A 576 21.34 17.39 96.03
CA LEU A 576 20.71 18.54 95.36
C LEU A 576 21.36 18.90 94.01
N MET A 577 22.67 18.68 93.87
CA MET A 577 23.39 18.93 92.61
C MET A 577 23.10 17.83 91.57
N ALA A 578 22.92 16.59 92.02
CA ALA A 578 22.54 15.46 91.16
C ALA A 578 21.25 15.74 90.39
N THR A 579 20.20 16.24 91.06
CA THR A 579 18.89 16.55 90.43
C THR A 579 19.01 17.59 89.32
N ASN A 580 19.75 18.68 89.55
CA ASN A 580 19.93 19.73 88.53
C ASN A 580 20.73 19.20 87.33
N TRP A 581 21.81 18.45 87.56
CA TRP A 581 22.62 17.85 86.49
C TRP A 581 21.83 16.81 85.69
N ILE A 582 21.01 15.99 86.34
CA ILE A 582 20.09 15.05 85.67
C ILE A 582 19.10 15.82 84.80
N GLN A 583 18.48 16.88 85.32
CA GLN A 583 17.50 17.68 84.57
C GLN A 583 18.14 18.40 83.37
N GLU A 584 19.36 18.90 83.50
CA GLU A 584 20.15 19.48 82.41
C GLU A 584 20.53 18.43 81.36
N LYS A 585 21.04 17.26 81.78
CA LYS A 585 21.38 16.14 80.89
C LYS A 585 20.16 15.62 80.11
N VAL A 586 19.00 15.53 80.75
CA VAL A 586 17.71 15.19 80.08
C VAL A 586 17.32 16.27 79.08
N SER A 587 17.38 17.55 79.46
CA SER A 587 17.05 18.68 78.58
C SER A 587 17.94 18.74 77.33
N LEU A 588 19.25 18.55 77.51
CA LEU A 588 20.23 18.48 76.42
C LEU A 588 19.99 17.26 75.52
N SER A 589 19.64 16.11 76.09
CA SER A 589 19.32 14.89 75.32
C SER A 589 18.06 15.07 74.48
N GLN A 590 17.02 15.71 75.03
CA GLN A 590 15.79 16.05 74.31
C GLN A 590 16.06 17.03 73.16
N GLU A 591 16.88 18.07 73.37
CA GLU A 591 17.24 19.01 72.30
C GLU A 591 18.11 18.34 71.22
N VAL A 592 19.02 17.42 71.58
CA VAL A 592 19.80 16.63 70.61
C VAL A 592 18.89 15.75 69.75
N ASP A 593 17.90 15.07 70.32
CA ASP A 593 16.95 14.25 69.54
C ASP A 593 15.97 15.09 68.71
N LYS A 594 15.60 16.29 69.19
CA LYS A 594 14.86 17.31 68.41
C LYS A 594 15.68 17.81 67.21
N LEU A 595 16.95 18.13 67.39
CA LEU A 595 17.86 18.50 66.30
C LEU A 595 18.08 17.36 65.30
N ARG A 596 18.15 16.10 65.77
CA ARG A 596 18.22 14.91 64.91
C ARG A 596 16.94 14.74 64.08
N ALA A 597 15.76 14.99 64.66
CA ALA A 597 14.49 14.96 63.93
C ALA A 597 14.43 16.04 62.85
N MET A 598 14.75 17.30 63.20
CA MET A 598 14.79 18.42 62.24
C MET A 598 15.80 18.20 61.11
N PHE A 599 16.97 17.59 61.40
CA PHE A 599 17.94 17.21 60.38
C PHE A 599 17.40 16.14 59.42
N LEU A 600 16.67 15.15 59.94
CA LEU A 600 16.03 14.12 59.11
C LEU A 600 14.94 14.70 58.21
N GLU A 601 14.14 15.63 58.73
CA GLU A 601 13.11 16.36 57.99
C GLU A 601 13.72 17.23 56.88
N MET A 602 14.73 18.06 57.21
CA MET A 602 15.45 18.85 56.21
C MET A 602 16.10 17.98 55.12
N LYS A 603 16.61 16.80 55.47
CA LYS A 603 17.15 15.82 54.51
C LYS A 603 16.05 15.29 53.57
N ASN A 604 14.85 15.04 54.09
CA ASN A 604 13.70 14.60 53.29
C ASN A 604 13.17 15.71 52.37
N GLU A 605 13.06 16.94 52.85
CA GLU A 605 12.67 18.10 52.01
C GLU A 605 13.71 18.39 50.93
N LYS A 606 15.01 18.26 51.24
CA LYS A 606 16.08 18.34 50.22
C LYS A 606 15.93 17.26 49.16
N ALA A 607 15.56 16.03 49.53
CA ALA A 607 15.31 14.95 48.57
C ALA A 607 14.10 15.24 47.67
N LYS A 608 12.96 15.69 48.24
CA LYS A 608 11.79 16.15 47.47
C LYS A 608 12.15 17.28 46.50
N LEU A 609 12.94 18.26 46.95
CA LEU A 609 13.35 19.40 46.15
C LEU A 609 14.26 18.99 44.98
N VAL A 610 15.17 18.02 45.19
CA VAL A 610 16.00 17.43 44.12
C VAL A 610 15.13 16.73 43.07
N ILE A 611 14.13 15.93 43.49
CA ILE A 611 13.19 15.27 42.57
C ILE A 611 12.39 16.32 41.77
N LYS A 612 11.91 17.38 42.43
CA LYS A 612 11.20 18.49 41.76
C LYS A 612 12.10 19.23 40.76
N TYR A 613 13.35 19.52 41.12
CA TYR A 613 14.32 20.14 40.22
C TYR A 613 14.62 19.26 39.00
N GLN A 614 14.83 17.95 39.19
CA GLN A 614 15.04 17.02 38.09
C GLN A 614 13.81 16.94 37.16
N SER A 615 12.59 16.94 37.72
CA SER A 615 11.36 17.01 36.92
C SER A 615 11.29 18.28 36.07
N HIS A 616 11.57 19.45 36.66
CA HIS A 616 11.63 20.72 35.90
C HIS A 616 12.74 20.71 34.83
N ARG A 617 13.91 20.15 35.11
CA ARG A 617 14.99 19.95 34.12
C ARG A 617 14.50 19.10 32.94
N ASN A 618 13.93 17.93 33.21
CA ASN A 618 13.46 17.02 32.16
C ASN A 618 12.38 17.70 31.26
N ILE A 619 11.50 18.51 31.85
CA ILE A 619 10.49 19.29 31.10
C ILE A 619 11.14 20.34 30.19
N LEU A 620 12.19 21.03 30.66
CA LEU A 620 12.91 22.02 29.86
C LEU A 620 13.73 21.36 28.74
N GLU A 621 14.36 20.21 28.99
CA GLU A 621 15.09 19.42 27.98
C GLU A 621 14.15 18.90 26.88
N GLU A 622 12.98 18.39 27.24
CA GLU A 622 11.97 17.93 26.28
C GLU A 622 11.33 19.10 25.50
N ASN A 623 11.12 20.25 26.14
CA ASN A 623 10.63 21.45 25.44
C ASN A 623 11.68 22.03 24.47
N LEU A 624 12.96 22.01 24.84
CA LEU A 624 14.07 22.36 23.93
C LEU A 624 14.08 21.42 22.72
N ARG A 625 14.06 20.09 22.96
CA ARG A 625 14.01 19.08 21.90
C ARG A 625 12.81 19.26 20.95
N ARG A 626 11.65 19.68 21.46
CA ARG A 626 10.48 20.03 20.64
C ARG A 626 10.76 21.26 19.78
N SER A 627 11.26 22.33 20.39
CA SER A 627 11.66 23.56 19.69
C SER A 627 12.66 23.26 18.57
N ASP A 628 13.65 22.40 18.80
CA ASP A 628 14.62 21.99 17.78
C ASP A 628 13.95 21.24 16.62
N THR A 629 12.96 20.38 16.90
CA THR A 629 12.17 19.69 15.86
C THR A 629 11.14 20.58 15.15
N GLU A 630 10.78 21.73 15.72
CA GLU A 630 9.91 22.72 15.09
C GLU A 630 10.73 23.70 14.23
N LEU A 631 11.88 24.16 14.74
CA LEU A 631 12.89 24.89 13.97
C LEU A 631 13.31 24.10 12.74
N LYS A 632 13.68 22.82 12.88
CA LYS A 632 14.03 22.00 11.73
C LYS A 632 12.91 21.92 10.68
N LYS A 633 11.64 21.81 11.08
CA LYS A 633 10.52 21.82 10.12
C LYS A 633 10.38 23.15 9.40
N LEU A 634 10.67 24.26 10.09
CA LEU A 634 10.70 25.60 9.48
C LEU A 634 11.86 25.72 8.49
N ASP A 635 13.05 25.21 8.84
CA ASP A 635 14.22 25.14 7.94
C ASP A 635 13.93 24.27 6.71
N ASP A 636 13.40 23.05 6.90
CA ASP A 636 12.98 22.14 5.84
C ASP A 636 11.91 22.80 4.93
N THR A 637 11.00 23.62 5.49
CA THR A 637 9.97 24.36 4.75
C THR A 637 10.54 25.57 4.00
N ILE A 638 11.48 26.31 4.60
CA ILE A 638 12.20 27.43 3.99
C ILE A 638 13.00 26.94 2.78
N GLN A 639 13.73 25.83 2.95
CA GLN A 639 14.47 25.16 1.88
C GLN A 639 13.54 24.74 0.73
N TYR A 640 12.39 24.11 1.06
CA TYR A 640 11.40 23.72 0.05
C TYR A 640 10.81 24.92 -0.72
N ILE A 641 10.53 26.04 -0.04
CA ILE A 641 10.07 27.28 -0.70
C ILE A 641 11.17 27.83 -1.61
N TYR A 642 12.42 27.86 -1.16
CA TYR A 642 13.56 28.33 -1.94
C TYR A 642 13.78 27.49 -3.21
N GLU A 643 13.80 26.16 -3.08
CA GLU A 643 13.88 25.22 -4.21
C GLU A 643 12.69 25.37 -5.17
N THR A 644 11.47 25.53 -4.64
CA THR A 644 10.26 25.76 -5.46
C THR A 644 10.38 27.05 -6.28
N LEU A 645 10.86 28.15 -5.67
CA LEU A 645 11.07 29.42 -6.37
C LEU A 645 12.18 29.32 -7.44
N LEU A 646 13.28 28.61 -7.14
CA LEU A 646 14.33 28.33 -8.13
C LEU A 646 13.83 27.49 -9.31
N SER A 647 12.85 26.61 -9.11
CA SER A 647 12.29 25.75 -10.16
C SER A 647 11.44 26.49 -11.21
N VAL A 648 10.94 27.69 -10.92
CA VAL A 648 10.08 28.48 -11.83
C VAL A 648 10.69 29.88 -12.11
N PRO A 649 11.90 29.94 -12.70
CA PRO A 649 12.70 31.17 -12.74
C PRO A 649 12.11 32.28 -13.63
N GLU A 650 11.25 31.96 -14.59
CA GLU A 650 10.59 32.96 -15.44
C GLU A 650 9.53 33.75 -14.66
N VAL A 651 8.70 33.05 -13.88
CA VAL A 651 7.67 33.68 -13.03
C VAL A 651 8.33 34.52 -11.95
N VAL A 652 9.36 34.00 -11.27
CA VAL A 652 10.11 34.76 -10.26
C VAL A 652 10.75 36.02 -10.86
N LYS A 653 11.36 35.95 -12.04
CA LYS A 653 11.92 37.13 -12.74
C LYS A 653 10.87 38.20 -13.11
N SER A 654 9.60 37.82 -13.25
CA SER A 654 8.51 38.74 -13.57
C SER A 654 7.95 39.50 -12.35
N CYS A 655 8.22 39.05 -11.13
CA CYS A 655 7.65 39.59 -9.89
C CYS A 655 8.73 40.03 -8.89
N LYS A 656 8.80 41.34 -8.63
CA LYS A 656 9.82 41.96 -7.76
C LYS A 656 9.71 41.51 -6.30
N GLU A 657 8.51 41.16 -5.88
CA GLU A 657 8.19 40.67 -4.55
C GLU A 657 8.74 39.24 -4.35
N LEU A 658 8.65 38.38 -5.38
CA LEU A 658 9.27 37.05 -5.37
C LEU A 658 10.80 37.12 -5.49
N GLN A 659 11.36 38.09 -6.22
CA GLN A 659 12.81 38.31 -6.24
C GLN A 659 13.35 38.71 -4.86
N ARG A 660 12.70 39.67 -4.18
CA ARG A 660 13.06 40.05 -2.80
C ARG A 660 12.87 38.93 -1.79
N LEU A 661 11.88 38.05 -2.01
CA LEU A 661 11.71 36.86 -1.18
C LEU A 661 12.87 35.87 -1.40
N LEU A 662 13.31 35.66 -2.65
CA LEU A 662 14.47 34.83 -2.94
C LEU A 662 15.76 35.40 -2.32
N GLU A 663 15.97 36.71 -2.40
CA GLU A 663 17.08 37.45 -1.76
C GLU A 663 17.04 37.45 -0.21
N PHE A 664 15.89 37.11 0.39
CA PHE A 664 15.72 37.01 1.84
C PHE A 664 15.84 35.56 2.37
N LEU A 665 15.71 34.58 1.48
CA LEU A 665 15.81 33.14 1.77
C LEU A 665 17.19 32.55 1.40
N SER A 666 18.11 33.37 0.86
CA SER A 666 19.48 33.01 0.44
C SER A 666 20.55 33.47 1.44
#